data_AF-A0A956LJ00-F1
#
_entry.id   AF-A0A956LJ00-F1
#
_cell.length_a   1.000
_cell.length_b   1.000
_cell.length_c   1.000
_cell.angle_alpha   90.00
_cell.angle_beta   90.00
_cell.angle_gamma   90.00
#
_symmetry.space_group_name_H-M   'P 1'
#
loop_
_entity.id
_entity.type
_entity.pdbx_description
1 polymer ?
#
loop_
_entity_poly.entity_id
_entity_poly.type
_entity_poly.pdbx_seq_one_letter_code
_entity_poly.pdbx_strand_id
1 'polypeptide(L)'
;MRMQRAGAGRGAPQDASSGAATGRRGRLGLLLTLALAAHVALVLYAYPLRVVFGELPLGTPDYQTHYHQISTLLAAPPGLGRLWVYDPGLLAGFPTGLVFDVDNKAYFLFVRALTGLGLSTPVAFNLFPVVVAALAPACLWLAARALALPAAAQLTAYALGVLLWHMDPTAHFCWIGGMISFAACSALAMPVLALFARLLQDDLHPRARERDAPTRAGARARFAALLVGLPLALLLHAWAFAILAAPMIAVYLRRARSLSRAGHARVWALAAAALAANLYWLIPALAHLELITPSAAVGQATPAYLLSDLVERVINEVNTGPLEQHTLWRFAALLSAGAGLLAWRRAGASARWRLEIAALALAWLGFLTYFGALVPGLSATEPYRFAIPMTLWAGVIAAPWLARQLSPSSLRAAGREARVVLLAIAALLSARVAHELLYYLPELARVQRAPAPGERPDIGSSFRAQEVSIEFRYVATHLEHTATPVGPGEAPGRVLVQWWPLAEYLAWSTELPIIGGFPDRRLVFETSNLYHRGFADPRRRDGELAAYLARYNIHYVITSPPPDPLMHARSDLLEPGPALPGMYQVFRVRSPSTYFAAGRGRVRTALGRVDVWDAVPDPERGELILKFHYMPELVCTPDCALEPAPVDDSSAAFIRVRGQPSPPRAFTIADGGAVLEPRASG
;
A
#
# COMPACT_ATOMS: atom_id res chain seq x y z
N MET A 1 -1.11 -35.42 89.58
CA MET A 1 0.14 -35.38 88.81
C MET A 1 -0.17 -35.80 87.38
N ARG A 2 -0.12 -34.86 86.43
CA ARG A 2 -0.43 -35.04 84.99
C ARG A 2 0.83 -35.47 84.26
N MET A 3 0.76 -36.44 83.35
CA MET A 3 1.17 -36.29 81.95
C MET A 3 1.02 -37.60 81.14
N GLN A 4 0.16 -37.54 80.14
CA GLN A 4 0.11 -38.39 78.94
C GLN A 4 0.28 -37.46 77.73
N ARG A 5 1.08 -37.83 76.73
CA ARG A 5 0.68 -38.06 75.32
C ARG A 5 1.85 -37.95 74.34
N ALA A 6 1.95 -38.99 73.52
CA ALA A 6 2.70 -39.07 72.28
C ALA A 6 2.17 -38.05 71.23
N GLY A 7 3.08 -37.42 70.49
CA GLY A 7 2.80 -36.53 69.37
C GLY A 7 3.21 -37.16 68.04
N ALA A 8 2.24 -37.37 67.16
CA ALA A 8 2.38 -37.91 65.82
C ALA A 8 3.01 -36.89 64.84
N GLY A 9 3.93 -37.36 63.99
CA GLY A 9 4.52 -36.61 62.89
C GLY A 9 3.53 -36.37 61.75
N ARG A 10 3.38 -35.11 61.33
CA ARG A 10 2.66 -34.71 60.11
C ARG A 10 3.65 -34.72 58.94
N GLY A 11 3.45 -35.64 58.00
CA GLY A 11 4.13 -35.62 56.70
C GLY A 11 3.63 -34.44 55.85
N ALA A 12 4.57 -33.67 55.31
CA ALA A 12 4.27 -32.58 54.37
C ALA A 12 3.78 -33.17 53.03
N PRO A 13 2.69 -32.64 52.44
CA PRO A 13 2.21 -33.10 51.14
C PRO A 13 3.19 -32.70 50.04
N GLN A 14 3.74 -33.70 49.35
CA GLN A 14 4.64 -33.53 48.21
C GLN A 14 3.92 -32.90 47.00
N ASP A 15 4.64 -31.98 46.36
CA ASP A 15 4.38 -31.18 45.16
C ASP A 15 3.71 -31.91 43.96
N ALA A 16 2.39 -32.06 43.99
CA ALA A 16 1.60 -32.44 42.80
C ALA A 16 1.43 -31.28 41.77
N SER A 17 1.93 -30.07 42.06
CA SER A 17 1.72 -28.87 41.24
C SER A 17 2.75 -28.68 40.11
N SER A 18 3.89 -29.38 40.18
CA SER A 18 5.00 -29.22 39.22
C SER A 18 4.72 -29.86 37.85
N GLY A 19 4.04 -31.02 37.83
CA GLY A 19 3.73 -31.76 36.59
C GLY A 19 2.65 -31.13 35.70
N ALA A 20 1.71 -30.37 36.27
CA ALA A 20 0.65 -29.71 35.50
C ALA A 20 1.17 -28.49 34.72
N ALA A 21 2.19 -27.81 35.26
CA ALA A 21 2.78 -26.62 34.64
C ALA A 21 3.63 -26.96 33.41
N THR A 22 4.37 -28.08 33.45
CA THR A 22 5.19 -28.56 32.32
C THR A 22 4.34 -29.00 31.14
N GLY A 23 3.27 -29.76 31.37
CA GLY A 23 2.35 -30.21 30.31
C GLY A 23 1.64 -29.06 29.58
N ARG A 24 1.28 -27.98 30.29
CA ARG A 24 0.64 -26.80 29.68
C ARG A 24 1.59 -26.00 28.79
N ARG A 25 2.87 -25.89 29.18
CA ARG A 25 3.91 -25.24 28.37
C ARG A 25 4.18 -26.02 27.08
N GLY A 26 4.27 -27.35 27.15
CA GLY A 26 4.47 -28.20 25.97
C GLY A 26 3.37 -28.05 24.92
N ARG A 27 2.10 -28.03 25.34
CA ARG A 27 0.96 -27.86 24.41
C ARG A 27 0.93 -26.48 23.74
N LEU A 28 1.19 -25.41 24.49
CA LEU A 28 1.26 -24.06 23.92
C LEU A 28 2.42 -23.93 22.92
N GLY A 29 3.56 -24.56 23.21
CA GLY A 29 4.70 -24.65 22.28
C GLY A 29 4.30 -25.31 20.97
N LEU A 30 3.68 -26.50 21.03
CA LEU A 30 3.23 -27.22 19.84
C LEU A 30 2.24 -26.39 18.98
N LEU A 31 1.25 -25.77 19.61
CA LEU A 31 0.26 -24.95 18.88
C LEU A 31 0.91 -23.72 18.22
N LEU A 32 1.89 -23.10 18.88
CA LEU A 32 2.68 -22.01 18.28
C LEU A 32 3.48 -22.51 17.07
N THR A 33 4.14 -23.66 17.19
CA THR A 33 4.89 -24.27 16.09
C THR A 33 3.98 -24.57 14.90
N LEU A 34 2.78 -25.12 15.14
CA LEU A 34 1.80 -25.38 14.07
C LEU A 34 1.30 -24.10 13.40
N ALA A 35 0.98 -23.07 14.19
CA ALA A 35 0.55 -21.78 13.65
C ALA A 35 1.67 -21.09 12.85
N LEU A 36 2.92 -21.18 13.32
CA LEU A 36 4.08 -20.66 12.59
C LEU A 36 4.32 -21.44 11.30
N ALA A 37 4.28 -22.76 11.34
CA ALA A 37 4.45 -23.61 10.17
C ALA A 37 3.36 -23.35 9.11
N ALA A 38 2.10 -23.24 9.53
CA ALA A 38 0.99 -22.89 8.64
C ALA A 38 1.18 -21.48 8.03
N HIS A 39 1.61 -20.50 8.83
CA HIS A 39 1.90 -19.16 8.33
C HIS A 39 3.04 -19.16 7.30
N VAL A 40 4.16 -19.81 7.61
CA VAL A 40 5.29 -19.93 6.68
C VAL A 40 4.86 -20.63 5.38
N ALA A 41 4.07 -21.69 5.48
CA ALA A 41 3.54 -22.38 4.30
C ALA A 41 2.66 -21.45 3.44
N LEU A 42 1.76 -20.68 4.06
CA LEU A 42 0.93 -19.70 3.36
C LEU A 42 1.76 -18.58 2.71
N VAL A 43 2.80 -18.08 3.38
CA VAL A 43 3.72 -17.07 2.82
C VAL A 43 4.50 -17.63 1.63
N LEU A 44 5.05 -18.85 1.73
CA LEU A 44 5.80 -19.48 0.62
C LEU A 44 4.90 -19.86 -0.55
N TYR A 45 3.64 -20.20 -0.27
CA TYR A 45 2.64 -20.44 -1.29
C TYR A 45 2.25 -19.14 -2.00
N ALA A 46 2.01 -18.08 -1.22
CA ALA A 46 1.68 -16.75 -1.71
C ALA A 46 2.81 -16.08 -2.47
N TYR A 47 4.06 -16.30 -2.07
CA TYR A 47 5.24 -15.73 -2.70
C TYR A 47 6.20 -16.85 -3.07
N PRO A 48 5.98 -17.53 -4.22
CA PRO A 48 6.83 -18.62 -4.64
C PRO A 48 8.28 -18.15 -4.77
N LEU A 49 9.23 -18.93 -4.25
CA LEU A 49 10.65 -18.54 -4.23
C LEU A 49 11.22 -18.22 -5.62
N ARG A 50 10.74 -18.91 -6.67
CA ARG A 50 11.12 -18.64 -8.06
C ARG A 50 10.76 -17.22 -8.52
N VAL A 51 9.61 -16.72 -8.05
CA VAL A 51 9.09 -15.38 -8.37
C VAL A 51 9.85 -14.36 -7.54
N VAL A 52 10.02 -14.60 -6.25
CA VAL A 52 10.70 -13.69 -5.32
C VAL A 52 12.16 -13.46 -5.72
N PHE A 53 12.89 -14.54 -6.02
CA PHE A 53 14.30 -14.49 -6.40
C PHE A 53 14.52 -14.47 -7.93
N GLY A 54 13.46 -14.24 -8.71
CA GLY A 54 13.53 -14.11 -10.15
C GLY A 54 14.17 -12.80 -10.61
N GLU A 55 14.44 -12.70 -11.91
CA GLU A 55 15.00 -11.50 -12.53
C GLU A 55 13.97 -10.38 -12.75
N LEU A 56 12.70 -10.65 -12.48
CA LEU A 56 11.58 -9.73 -12.71
C LEU A 56 10.86 -9.39 -11.40
N PRO A 57 10.31 -8.18 -11.29
CA PRO A 57 9.52 -7.80 -10.14
C PRO A 57 8.18 -8.56 -10.12
N LEU A 58 7.47 -8.49 -8.99
CA LEU A 58 6.08 -8.96 -8.91
C LEU A 58 5.21 -8.29 -9.98
N GLY A 59 4.48 -9.09 -10.73
CA GLY A 59 3.74 -8.70 -11.94
C GLY A 59 2.33 -8.19 -11.73
N THR A 60 1.80 -8.23 -10.51
CA THR A 60 0.43 -7.78 -10.22
C THR A 60 0.27 -6.26 -10.37
N PRO A 61 -0.96 -5.76 -10.63
CA PRO A 61 -1.19 -4.43 -11.19
C PRO A 61 -0.46 -3.26 -10.53
N ASP A 62 -0.58 -3.07 -9.22
CA ASP A 62 0.02 -1.91 -8.55
C ASP A 62 1.51 -2.12 -8.25
N TYR A 63 1.99 -3.37 -8.23
CA TYR A 63 3.43 -3.63 -8.12
C TYR A 63 4.20 -3.09 -9.31
N GLN A 64 3.61 -3.07 -10.52
CA GLN A 64 4.25 -2.43 -11.67
C GLN A 64 4.41 -0.92 -11.48
N THR A 65 3.38 -0.27 -10.95
CA THR A 65 3.43 1.15 -10.58
C THR A 65 4.53 1.41 -9.54
N HIS A 66 4.56 0.61 -8.47
CA HIS A 66 5.55 0.77 -7.41
C HIS A 66 6.98 0.43 -7.83
N TYR A 67 7.15 -0.57 -8.69
CA TYR A 67 8.45 -0.90 -9.24
C TYR A 67 8.97 0.20 -10.16
N HIS A 68 8.10 0.77 -11.00
CA HIS A 68 8.43 1.93 -11.82
C HIS A 68 8.94 3.09 -10.94
N GLN A 69 8.16 3.50 -9.94
CA GLN A 69 8.55 4.56 -9.01
C GLN A 69 9.93 4.32 -8.37
N ILE A 70 10.13 3.11 -7.81
CA ILE A 70 11.36 2.77 -7.10
C ILE A 70 12.55 2.70 -8.06
N SER A 71 12.41 2.06 -9.22
CA SER A 71 13.49 1.93 -10.20
C SER A 71 13.90 3.29 -10.76
N THR A 72 12.94 4.16 -11.09
CA THR A 72 13.20 5.54 -11.52
C THR A 72 13.95 6.32 -10.44
N LEU A 73 13.55 6.22 -9.17
CA LEU A 73 14.26 6.90 -8.07
C LEU A 73 15.65 6.34 -7.77
N LEU A 74 15.89 5.05 -8.04
CA LEU A 74 17.22 4.45 -7.91
C LEU A 74 18.14 4.84 -9.07
N ALA A 75 17.59 5.03 -10.27
CA ALA A 75 18.31 5.49 -11.45
C ALA A 75 18.63 7.00 -11.41
N ALA A 76 17.87 7.77 -10.61
CA ALA A 76 18.10 9.21 -10.45
C ALA A 76 19.53 9.50 -9.93
N PRO A 77 20.24 10.50 -10.48
CA PRO A 77 21.60 10.82 -10.09
C PRO A 77 21.76 11.07 -8.59
N PRO A 78 22.83 10.54 -7.94
CA PRO A 78 23.00 10.58 -6.48
C PRO A 78 23.20 11.99 -5.88
N GLY A 79 23.27 13.03 -6.69
CA GLY A 79 23.41 14.43 -6.24
C GLY A 79 22.12 15.08 -5.73
N LEU A 80 20.95 14.44 -5.89
CA LEU A 80 19.69 15.18 -5.77
C LEU A 80 19.26 15.49 -4.34
N GLY A 81 19.65 14.71 -3.31
CA GLY A 81 19.15 14.89 -1.93
C GLY A 81 17.61 14.86 -1.76
N ARG A 82 16.90 14.81 -2.89
CA ARG A 82 15.46 14.79 -3.11
C ARG A 82 15.09 13.35 -3.41
N LEU A 83 13.90 12.96 -2.97
CA LEU A 83 13.34 11.63 -3.19
C LEU A 83 12.23 11.65 -4.22
N TRP A 84 12.41 12.55 -5.19
CA TRP A 84 11.61 12.70 -6.37
C TRP A 84 12.51 13.21 -7.50
N VAL A 85 12.08 12.98 -8.74
CA VAL A 85 12.77 13.39 -9.95
C VAL A 85 11.74 13.68 -11.03
N TYR A 86 12.01 14.69 -11.87
CA TYR A 86 11.19 14.96 -13.03
C TYR A 86 11.43 13.91 -14.11
N ASP A 87 10.39 13.19 -14.53
CA ASP A 87 10.43 12.15 -15.55
C ASP A 87 9.73 12.65 -16.83
N PRO A 88 10.47 13.07 -17.88
CA PRO A 88 9.88 13.49 -19.15
C PRO A 88 9.21 12.35 -19.92
N GLY A 89 9.58 11.10 -19.62
CA GLY A 89 9.10 9.89 -20.27
C GLY A 89 7.69 9.53 -19.83
N LEU A 90 7.33 9.74 -18.56
CA LEU A 90 6.00 9.44 -18.03
C LEU A 90 5.06 10.64 -18.13
N LEU A 91 3.84 10.42 -18.66
CA LEU A 91 2.74 11.42 -18.69
C LEU A 91 3.19 12.79 -19.24
N ALA A 92 4.09 12.79 -20.23
CA ALA A 92 4.69 14.00 -20.80
C ALA A 92 5.46 14.88 -19.79
N GLY A 93 6.01 14.33 -18.72
CA GLY A 93 6.61 15.12 -17.64
C GLY A 93 5.85 14.91 -16.34
N PHE A 94 6.40 14.07 -15.47
CA PHE A 94 5.78 13.70 -14.20
C PHE A 94 6.80 13.77 -13.05
N PRO A 95 6.44 14.32 -11.87
CA PRO A 95 7.33 14.35 -10.71
C PRO A 95 7.29 13.00 -9.96
N THR A 96 7.94 11.98 -10.53
CA THR A 96 8.05 10.64 -9.93
C THR A 96 8.72 10.75 -8.56
N GLY A 97 8.16 10.13 -7.53
CA GLY A 97 8.63 10.23 -6.15
C GLY A 97 8.05 11.36 -5.31
N LEU A 98 7.22 12.26 -5.85
CA LEU A 98 6.81 13.43 -5.08
C LEU A 98 5.62 13.15 -4.14
N VAL A 99 4.39 13.33 -4.63
CA VAL A 99 3.15 13.24 -3.84
C VAL A 99 2.54 11.85 -3.90
N PHE A 100 2.39 11.28 -5.10
CA PHE A 100 1.73 9.99 -5.26
C PHE A 100 2.48 8.89 -4.48
N ASP A 101 3.81 8.97 -4.44
CA ASP A 101 4.70 7.97 -3.85
C ASP A 101 4.95 8.16 -2.34
N VAL A 102 4.19 9.05 -1.68
CA VAL A 102 4.28 9.23 -0.21
C VAL A 102 3.85 7.99 0.57
N ASP A 103 3.13 7.08 -0.08
CA ASP A 103 2.73 5.79 0.46
C ASP A 103 3.78 4.68 0.28
N ASN A 104 4.95 4.99 -0.31
CA ASN A 104 5.93 3.97 -0.68
C ASN A 104 7.37 4.27 -0.24
N LYS A 105 7.57 5.22 0.67
CA LYS A 105 8.91 5.69 1.09
C LYS A 105 9.72 4.62 1.82
N ALA A 106 9.10 3.88 2.75
CA ALA A 106 9.78 2.78 3.41
C ALA A 106 10.18 1.67 2.43
N TYR A 107 9.34 1.37 1.43
CA TYR A 107 9.63 0.37 0.42
C TYR A 107 10.83 0.81 -0.43
N PHE A 108 10.83 2.04 -0.94
CA PHE A 108 11.99 2.62 -1.64
C PHE A 108 13.29 2.50 -0.83
N LEU A 109 13.26 2.93 0.44
CA LEU A 109 14.45 2.88 1.31
C LEU A 109 14.92 1.45 1.58
N PHE A 110 13.98 0.50 1.71
CA PHE A 110 14.30 -0.92 1.86
C PHE A 110 14.98 -1.47 0.60
N VAL A 111 14.43 -1.19 -0.58
CA VAL A 111 15.04 -1.63 -1.85
C VAL A 111 16.42 -1.01 -2.01
N ARG A 112 16.56 0.31 -1.79
CA ARG A 112 17.85 1.01 -1.85
C ARG A 112 18.90 0.42 -0.91
N ALA A 113 18.50 0.06 0.32
CA ALA A 113 19.41 -0.55 1.27
C ALA A 113 19.90 -1.92 0.80
N LEU A 114 19.00 -2.78 0.29
CA LEU A 114 19.36 -4.12 -0.18
C LEU A 114 20.13 -4.11 -1.49
N THR A 115 19.83 -3.20 -2.42
CA THR A 115 20.62 -3.04 -3.64
C THR A 115 22.03 -2.54 -3.34
N GLY A 116 22.17 -1.65 -2.36
CA GLY A 116 23.47 -1.25 -1.81
C GLY A 116 24.27 -2.39 -1.17
N LEU A 117 23.60 -3.48 -0.77
CA LEU A 117 24.22 -4.71 -0.27
C LEU A 117 24.47 -5.75 -1.39
N GLY A 118 24.23 -5.40 -2.66
CA GLY A 118 24.53 -6.25 -3.81
C GLY A 118 23.37 -7.13 -4.30
N LEU A 119 22.15 -6.97 -3.78
CA LEU A 119 20.97 -7.61 -4.35
C LEU A 119 20.54 -6.89 -5.64
N SER A 120 19.99 -7.62 -6.62
CA SER A 120 19.37 -6.99 -7.78
C SER A 120 18.10 -6.22 -7.36
N THR A 121 17.78 -5.14 -8.07
CA THR A 121 16.59 -4.32 -7.80
C THR A 121 15.28 -5.13 -7.77
N PRO A 122 15.01 -6.06 -8.72
CA PRO A 122 13.83 -6.92 -8.67
C PRO A 122 13.74 -7.76 -7.40
N VAL A 123 14.83 -8.41 -6.99
CA VAL A 123 14.86 -9.27 -5.80
C VAL A 123 14.67 -8.45 -4.54
N ALA A 124 15.39 -7.33 -4.43
CA ALA A 124 15.24 -6.40 -3.31
C ALA A 124 13.81 -5.85 -3.19
N PHE A 125 13.16 -5.57 -4.32
CA PHE A 125 11.75 -5.20 -4.39
C PHE A 125 10.86 -6.34 -3.88
N ASN A 126 10.94 -7.52 -4.51
CA ASN A 126 10.10 -8.67 -4.18
C ASN A 126 10.22 -9.14 -2.72
N LEU A 127 11.37 -8.94 -2.07
CA LEU A 127 11.58 -9.31 -0.67
C LEU A 127 10.76 -8.48 0.32
N PHE A 128 10.39 -7.24 -0.01
CA PHE A 128 9.65 -6.38 0.92
C PHE A 128 8.25 -6.92 1.23
N PRO A 129 7.41 -7.29 0.24
CA PRO A 129 6.12 -7.95 0.51
C PRO A 129 6.25 -9.24 1.29
N VAL A 130 7.28 -10.04 1.03
CA VAL A 130 7.56 -11.27 1.77
C VAL A 130 7.82 -10.97 3.24
N VAL A 131 8.66 -9.96 3.53
CA VAL A 131 8.95 -9.52 4.91
C VAL A 131 7.69 -8.99 5.59
N VAL A 132 6.88 -8.18 4.89
CA VAL A 132 5.61 -7.66 5.42
C VAL A 132 4.65 -8.80 5.76
N ALA A 133 4.42 -9.72 4.82
CA ALA A 133 3.53 -10.86 5.02
C ALA A 133 4.02 -11.78 6.15
N ALA A 134 5.34 -11.99 6.25
CA ALA A 134 5.94 -12.76 7.35
C ALA A 134 5.70 -12.10 8.72
N LEU A 135 5.78 -10.78 8.82
CA LEU A 135 5.69 -10.04 10.08
C LEU A 135 4.28 -9.63 10.50
N ALA A 136 3.30 -9.63 9.59
CA ALA A 136 1.97 -9.13 9.89
C ALA A 136 1.26 -9.85 11.07
N PRO A 137 1.20 -11.21 11.14
CA PRO A 137 0.62 -11.88 12.32
C PRO A 137 1.42 -11.66 13.61
N ALA A 138 2.74 -11.47 13.50
CA ALA A 138 3.59 -11.14 14.64
C ALA A 138 3.23 -9.78 15.24
N CYS A 139 2.75 -8.82 14.44
CA CYS A 139 2.27 -7.54 14.95
C CYS A 139 1.07 -7.69 15.88
N LEU A 140 0.13 -8.60 15.61
CA LEU A 140 -1.01 -8.87 16.50
C LEU A 140 -0.56 -9.56 17.79
N TRP A 141 0.40 -10.48 17.70
CA TRP A 141 1.04 -11.07 18.88
C TRP A 141 1.72 -10.00 19.75
N LEU A 142 2.49 -9.09 19.13
CA LEU A 142 3.15 -7.97 19.81
C LEU A 142 2.12 -7.03 20.45
N ALA A 143 1.02 -6.73 19.78
CA ALA A 143 -0.07 -5.90 20.32
C ALA A 143 -0.72 -6.57 21.54
N ALA A 144 -1.03 -7.87 21.45
CA ALA A 144 -1.57 -8.64 22.57
C ALA A 144 -0.60 -8.68 23.77
N ARG A 145 0.71 -8.81 23.50
CA ARG A 145 1.76 -8.75 24.53
C ARG A 145 1.87 -7.35 25.14
N ALA A 146 1.81 -6.28 24.34
CA ALA A 146 1.83 -4.90 24.81
C ALA A 146 0.60 -4.56 25.67
N LEU A 147 -0.55 -5.15 25.36
CA LEU A 147 -1.75 -5.11 26.22
C LEU A 147 -1.62 -5.97 27.49
N ALA A 148 -0.52 -6.69 27.67
CA ALA A 148 -0.28 -7.63 28.78
C ALA A 148 -1.35 -8.73 28.87
N LEU A 149 -1.76 -9.27 27.71
CA LEU A 149 -2.67 -10.41 27.65
C LEU A 149 -1.93 -11.73 27.96
N PRO A 150 -2.64 -12.76 28.48
CA PRO A 150 -2.03 -14.07 28.77
C PRO A 150 -1.42 -14.73 27.53
N ALA A 151 -0.43 -15.62 27.69
CA ALA A 151 0.25 -16.30 26.59
C ALA A 151 -0.71 -17.01 25.62
N ALA A 152 -1.77 -17.65 26.13
CA ALA A 152 -2.79 -18.26 25.28
C ALA A 152 -3.50 -17.23 24.39
N ALA A 153 -3.82 -16.05 24.92
CA ALA A 153 -4.40 -14.97 24.13
C ALA A 153 -3.41 -14.39 23.12
N GLN A 154 -2.12 -14.32 23.46
CA GLN A 154 -1.09 -13.89 22.51
C GLN A 154 -0.97 -14.87 21.32
N LEU A 155 -0.99 -16.18 21.59
CA LEU A 155 -1.01 -17.22 20.56
C LEU A 155 -2.29 -17.16 19.72
N THR A 156 -3.46 -16.98 20.35
CA THR A 156 -4.72 -16.81 19.62
C THR A 156 -4.71 -15.55 18.75
N ALA A 157 -4.12 -14.44 19.22
CA ALA A 157 -3.97 -13.22 18.41
C ALA A 157 -3.06 -13.46 17.19
N TYR A 158 -1.98 -14.22 17.35
CA TYR A 158 -1.13 -14.64 16.23
C TYR A 158 -1.91 -15.49 15.22
N ALA A 159 -2.61 -16.54 15.68
CA ALA A 159 -3.37 -17.43 14.81
C ALA A 159 -4.50 -16.70 14.07
N LEU A 160 -5.21 -15.79 14.74
CA LEU A 160 -6.16 -14.88 14.09
C LEU A 160 -5.47 -13.97 13.09
N GLY A 161 -4.27 -13.45 13.40
CA GLY A 161 -3.48 -12.66 12.46
C GLY A 161 -3.15 -13.43 11.18
N VAL A 162 -2.82 -14.72 11.28
CA VAL A 162 -2.62 -15.58 10.10
C VAL A 162 -3.92 -15.64 9.28
N LEU A 163 -5.05 -15.98 9.89
CA LEU A 163 -6.33 -16.09 9.19
C LEU A 163 -6.78 -14.76 8.58
N LEU A 164 -6.70 -13.67 9.33
CA LEU A 164 -7.15 -12.35 8.88
C LEU A 164 -6.24 -11.73 7.83
N TRP A 165 -4.93 -11.95 7.89
CA TRP A 165 -4.01 -11.43 6.88
C TRP A 165 -4.20 -12.14 5.54
N HIS A 166 -4.38 -13.45 5.61
CA HIS A 166 -4.44 -14.31 4.44
C HIS A 166 -5.85 -14.36 3.85
N MET A 167 -6.88 -14.56 4.66
CA MET A 167 -8.24 -14.89 4.20
C MET A 167 -9.23 -13.72 4.22
N ASP A 168 -8.86 -12.53 4.72
CA ASP A 168 -9.72 -11.35 4.57
C ASP A 168 -9.55 -10.77 3.17
N PRO A 169 -10.64 -10.54 2.40
CA PRO A 169 -10.55 -10.13 1.00
C PRO A 169 -9.90 -8.76 0.82
N THR A 170 -10.12 -7.82 1.75
CA THR A 170 -9.51 -6.50 1.63
C THR A 170 -8.02 -6.57 1.96
N ALA A 171 -7.63 -7.32 3.00
CA ALA A 171 -6.22 -7.56 3.30
C ALA A 171 -5.52 -8.25 2.13
N HIS A 172 -6.14 -9.32 1.61
CA HIS A 172 -5.69 -10.09 0.46
C HIS A 172 -5.45 -9.19 -0.74
N PHE A 173 -6.49 -8.46 -1.17
CA PHE A 173 -6.42 -7.50 -2.26
C PHE A 173 -5.27 -6.51 -2.10
N CYS A 174 -5.08 -5.95 -0.89
CA CYS A 174 -4.01 -4.97 -0.69
C CYS A 174 -2.61 -5.58 -0.82
N TRP A 175 -2.35 -6.77 -0.27
CA TRP A 175 -1.01 -7.33 -0.36
C TRP A 175 -0.72 -8.01 -1.70
N ILE A 176 -1.72 -8.58 -2.38
CA ILE A 176 -1.54 -9.19 -3.71
C ILE A 176 -1.61 -8.16 -4.84
N GLY A 177 -2.49 -7.16 -4.72
CA GLY A 177 -2.73 -6.13 -5.72
C GLY A 177 -1.59 -5.12 -5.82
N GLY A 178 -0.89 -4.87 -4.70
CA GLY A 178 0.32 -4.05 -4.63
C GLY A 178 0.25 -2.89 -3.63
N MET A 179 -0.89 -2.64 -2.99
CA MET A 179 -1.05 -1.73 -1.83
C MET A 179 -0.42 -2.27 -0.52
N ILE A 180 0.71 -2.95 -0.63
CA ILE A 180 1.38 -3.67 0.46
C ILE A 180 1.85 -2.73 1.57
N SER A 181 2.27 -1.52 1.24
CA SER A 181 2.73 -0.51 2.21
C SER A 181 1.62 -0.07 3.16
N PHE A 182 0.37 0.04 2.66
CA PHE A 182 -0.81 0.31 3.50
C PHE A 182 -1.12 -0.87 4.42
N ALA A 183 -1.09 -2.09 3.89
CA ALA A 183 -1.31 -3.30 4.66
C ALA A 183 -0.24 -3.48 5.77
N ALA A 184 1.03 -3.20 5.45
CA ALA A 184 2.16 -3.21 6.39
C ALA A 184 1.95 -2.20 7.52
N CYS A 185 1.61 -0.95 7.17
CA CYS A 185 1.29 0.10 8.13
C CYS A 185 0.11 -0.31 9.04
N SER A 186 -0.94 -0.90 8.46
CA SER A 186 -2.11 -1.37 9.20
C SER A 186 -1.77 -2.44 10.24
N ALA A 187 -0.90 -3.39 9.89
CA ALA A 187 -0.40 -4.38 10.84
C ALA A 187 0.49 -3.73 11.93
N LEU A 188 1.46 -2.89 11.56
CA LEU A 188 2.38 -2.22 12.50
C LEU A 188 1.67 -1.24 13.45
N ALA A 189 0.56 -0.63 13.02
CA ALA A 189 -0.22 0.27 13.84
C ALA A 189 -0.79 -0.41 15.09
N MET A 190 -1.07 -1.72 15.02
CA MET A 190 -1.63 -2.49 16.15
C MET A 190 -0.70 -2.49 17.38
N PRO A 191 0.58 -2.93 17.28
CA PRO A 191 1.49 -2.85 18.41
C PRO A 191 1.84 -1.41 18.79
N VAL A 192 1.94 -0.46 17.85
CA VAL A 192 2.18 0.96 18.17
C VAL A 192 1.09 1.50 19.08
N LEU A 193 -0.18 1.28 18.74
CA LEU A 193 -1.33 1.74 19.53
C LEU A 193 -1.36 1.08 20.92
N ALA A 194 -1.14 -0.23 20.98
CA ALA A 194 -1.10 -0.99 22.23
C ALA A 194 0.06 -0.55 23.15
N LEU A 195 1.24 -0.31 22.58
CA LEU A 195 2.41 0.18 23.29
C LEU A 195 2.20 1.60 23.82
N PHE A 196 1.58 2.47 23.03
CA PHE A 196 1.26 3.84 23.45
C PHE A 196 0.28 3.85 24.63
N ALA A 197 -0.81 3.10 24.54
CA ALA A 197 -1.76 2.97 25.64
C ALA A 197 -1.11 2.39 26.90
N ARG A 198 -0.22 1.39 26.74
CA ARG A 198 0.53 0.80 27.86
C ARG A 198 1.53 1.78 28.47
N LEU A 199 2.21 2.60 27.67
CA LEU A 199 3.12 3.64 28.15
C LEU A 199 2.38 4.64 29.04
N LEU A 200 1.21 5.11 28.61
CA LEU A 200 0.40 6.04 29.40
C LEU A 200 -0.16 5.38 30.67
N GLN A 201 -0.50 4.09 30.62
CA GLN A 201 -0.99 3.36 31.80
C GLN A 201 0.08 3.24 32.89
N ASP A 202 1.33 3.02 32.51
CA ASP A 202 2.45 2.86 33.43
C ASP A 202 2.80 4.14 34.21
N ASP A 203 2.59 5.31 33.59
CA ASP A 203 2.82 6.60 34.25
C ASP A 203 1.74 6.94 35.30
N LEU A 204 0.50 6.44 35.13
CA LEU A 204 -0.63 6.73 36.03
C LEU A 204 -0.59 5.98 37.36
N HIS A 205 0.07 4.81 37.42
CA HIS A 205 0.12 4.02 38.65
C HIS A 205 1.55 3.79 39.18
N PRO A 206 2.25 4.84 39.63
CA PRO A 206 3.56 4.71 40.25
C PRO A 206 3.59 3.98 41.60
N ARG A 207 2.45 3.64 42.21
CA ARG A 207 2.43 3.17 43.61
C ARG A 207 1.72 1.83 43.84
N ALA A 208 1.01 1.27 42.85
CA ALA A 208 0.46 -0.10 42.92
C ALA A 208 1.58 -1.16 42.71
N ARG A 209 2.80 -0.88 43.18
CA ARG A 209 4.10 -1.29 42.62
C ARG A 209 4.77 -2.49 43.28
N GLU A 210 4.15 -3.20 44.22
CA GLU A 210 4.90 -4.16 45.04
C GLU A 210 4.98 -5.61 44.51
N ARG A 211 4.18 -6.02 43.51
CA ARG A 211 4.26 -7.42 43.00
C ARG A 211 4.52 -7.60 41.51
N ASP A 212 4.10 -6.67 40.65
CA ASP A 212 4.23 -6.79 39.18
C ASP A 212 4.80 -5.53 38.51
N ALA A 213 5.61 -4.73 39.24
CA ALA A 213 6.11 -3.46 38.71
C ALA A 213 6.89 -3.71 37.40
N PRO A 214 6.50 -3.05 36.29
CA PRO A 214 7.34 -3.04 35.12
C PRO A 214 8.68 -2.44 35.54
N THR A 215 9.75 -3.22 35.32
CA THR A 215 11.10 -2.73 35.57
C THR A 215 11.27 -1.40 34.83
N ARG A 216 12.05 -0.45 35.38
CA ARG A 216 12.38 0.80 34.66
C ARG A 216 12.89 0.50 33.24
N ALA A 217 13.57 -0.64 33.07
CA ALA A 217 13.98 -1.18 31.79
C ALA A 217 12.79 -1.46 30.84
N GLY A 218 11.70 -2.06 31.33
CA GLY A 218 10.51 -2.34 30.51
C GLY A 218 9.79 -1.08 30.01
N ALA A 219 9.72 -0.01 30.80
CA ALA A 219 9.14 1.26 30.35
C ALA A 219 10.03 1.95 29.30
N ARG A 220 11.36 1.94 29.53
CA ARG A 220 12.35 2.47 28.56
C ARG A 220 12.30 1.70 27.24
N ALA A 221 12.22 0.37 27.28
CA ALA A 221 12.12 -0.47 26.09
C ALA A 221 10.87 -0.15 25.26
N ARG A 222 9.71 0.09 25.91
CA ARG A 222 8.48 0.47 25.21
C ARG A 222 8.54 1.86 24.60
N PHE A 223 9.13 2.82 25.32
CA PHE A 223 9.37 4.15 24.77
C PHE A 223 10.33 4.09 23.57
N ALA A 224 11.42 3.33 23.66
CA ALA A 224 12.35 3.11 22.54
C ALA A 224 11.65 2.41 21.35
N ALA A 225 10.82 1.39 21.61
CA ALA A 225 10.04 0.75 20.56
C ALA A 225 9.08 1.72 19.87
N LEU A 226 8.47 2.66 20.59
CA LEU A 226 7.61 3.69 20.01
C LEU A 226 8.40 4.75 19.24
N LEU A 227 9.61 5.11 19.69
CA LEU A 227 10.51 6.01 18.97
C LEU A 227 10.93 5.46 17.60
N VAL A 228 10.82 4.16 17.37
CA VAL A 228 11.07 3.53 16.06
C VAL A 228 9.76 3.23 15.34
N GLY A 229 8.81 2.59 16.02
CA GLY A 229 7.58 2.09 15.43
C GLY A 229 6.63 3.19 14.95
N LEU A 230 6.52 4.31 15.65
CA LEU A 230 5.64 5.41 15.23
C LEU A 230 6.16 6.13 13.98
N PRO A 231 7.45 6.55 13.90
CA PRO A 231 7.99 7.07 12.65
C PRO A 231 7.92 6.06 11.51
N LEU A 232 8.23 4.78 11.76
CA LEU A 232 8.19 3.73 10.75
C LEU A 232 6.78 3.51 10.20
N ALA A 233 5.74 3.57 11.03
CA ALA A 233 4.36 3.47 10.56
C ALA A 233 4.03 4.59 9.57
N LEU A 234 4.41 5.83 9.90
CA LEU A 234 4.21 6.98 9.01
C LEU A 234 5.07 6.90 7.74
N LEU A 235 6.27 6.34 7.84
CA LEU A 235 7.19 6.08 6.72
C LEU A 235 6.66 5.00 5.77
N LEU A 236 6.01 3.98 6.32
CA LEU A 236 5.34 2.93 5.55
C LEU A 236 4.17 3.52 4.78
N HIS A 237 3.37 4.38 5.40
CA HIS A 237 2.27 5.03 4.70
C HIS A 237 1.78 6.29 5.42
N ALA A 238 1.50 7.37 4.66
CA ALA A 238 0.90 8.60 5.18
C ALA A 238 -0.40 8.38 5.99
N TRP A 239 -1.25 7.41 5.61
CA TRP A 239 -2.51 7.12 6.31
C TRP A 239 -2.34 6.37 7.64
N ALA A 240 -1.12 6.04 8.05
CA ALA A 240 -0.81 5.73 9.44
C ALA A 240 -1.37 6.80 10.38
N PHE A 241 -1.31 8.06 9.95
CA PHE A 241 -1.88 9.19 10.68
C PHE A 241 -3.38 8.99 10.95
N ALA A 242 -4.16 8.61 9.94
CA ALA A 242 -5.60 8.36 10.09
C ALA A 242 -5.88 7.17 11.02
N ILE A 243 -5.07 6.12 10.99
CA ILE A 243 -5.20 4.94 11.88
C ILE A 243 -4.91 5.33 13.34
N LEU A 244 -3.83 6.08 13.57
CA LEU A 244 -3.23 6.24 14.90
C LEU A 244 -3.60 7.55 15.61
N ALA A 245 -3.71 8.67 14.91
CA ALA A 245 -3.78 10.00 15.51
C ALA A 245 -5.01 10.16 16.41
N ALA A 246 -6.21 9.90 15.88
CA ALA A 246 -7.46 10.06 16.63
C ALA A 246 -7.50 9.20 17.92
N PRO A 247 -7.24 7.88 17.89
CA PRO A 247 -7.28 7.09 19.12
C PRO A 247 -6.15 7.46 20.09
N MET A 248 -4.94 7.79 19.61
CA MET A 248 -3.84 8.22 20.49
C MET A 248 -4.13 9.56 21.16
N ILE A 249 -4.60 10.56 20.41
CA ILE A 249 -4.98 11.87 20.93
C ILE A 249 -6.09 11.72 21.98
N ALA A 250 -7.14 10.97 21.68
CA ALA A 250 -8.26 10.80 22.61
C ALA A 250 -7.84 10.07 23.90
N VAL A 251 -6.96 9.06 23.85
CA VAL A 251 -6.42 8.42 25.06
C VAL A 251 -5.49 9.36 25.83
N TYR A 252 -4.65 10.14 25.15
CA TYR A 252 -3.80 11.15 25.77
C TYR A 252 -4.64 12.21 26.50
N LEU A 253 -5.63 12.83 25.83
CA LEU A 253 -6.47 13.88 26.40
C LEU A 253 -7.25 13.39 27.62
N ARG A 254 -7.79 12.17 27.58
CA ARG A 254 -8.48 11.54 28.73
C ARG A 254 -7.57 11.36 29.94
N ARG A 255 -6.25 11.30 29.74
CA ARG A 255 -5.26 11.06 30.78
C ARG A 255 -4.40 12.27 31.11
N ALA A 256 -4.47 13.34 30.31
CA ALA A 256 -3.55 14.47 30.35
C ALA A 256 -3.41 15.07 31.75
N ARG A 257 -4.53 15.24 32.47
CA ARG A 257 -4.53 15.81 33.83
C ARG A 257 -3.86 14.92 34.88
N SER A 258 -3.72 13.64 34.60
CA SER A 258 -3.16 12.65 35.52
C SER A 258 -1.74 12.23 35.13
N LEU A 259 -1.23 12.68 33.98
CA LEU A 259 0.13 12.39 33.53
C LEU A 259 1.15 13.25 34.29
N SER A 260 2.32 12.67 34.54
CA SER A 260 3.47 13.45 35.03
C SER A 260 4.03 14.34 33.91
N ARG A 261 4.80 15.37 34.27
CA ARG A 261 5.55 16.20 33.29
C ARG A 261 6.43 15.35 32.36
N ALA A 262 7.06 14.31 32.91
CA ALA A 262 7.86 13.36 32.11
C ALA A 262 6.99 12.55 31.13
N GLY A 263 5.76 12.21 31.51
CA GLY A 263 4.80 11.55 30.63
C GLY A 263 4.40 12.44 29.45
N HIS A 264 4.11 13.72 29.70
CA HIS A 264 3.89 14.70 28.62
C HIS A 264 5.11 14.83 27.72
N ALA A 265 6.30 14.99 28.30
CA ALA A 265 7.54 15.11 27.53
C ALA A 265 7.78 13.89 26.62
N ARG A 266 7.50 12.67 27.10
CA ARG A 266 7.58 11.46 26.26
C ARG A 266 6.60 11.48 25.11
N VAL A 267 5.33 11.86 25.33
CA VAL A 267 4.33 11.93 24.25
C VAL A 267 4.76 12.93 23.17
N TRP A 268 5.21 14.13 23.57
CA TRP A 268 5.69 15.13 22.63
C TRP A 268 6.99 14.73 21.93
N ALA A 269 7.89 14.04 22.63
CA ALA A 269 9.10 13.47 22.02
C ALA A 269 8.77 12.42 20.95
N LEU A 270 7.75 11.58 21.16
CA LEU A 270 7.29 10.63 20.15
C LEU A 270 6.73 11.36 18.92
N ALA A 271 5.90 12.38 19.11
CA ALA A 271 5.37 13.19 18.02
C ALA A 271 6.47 13.91 17.24
N ALA A 272 7.42 14.54 17.94
CA ALA A 272 8.55 15.22 17.33
C ALA A 272 9.45 14.25 16.55
N ALA A 273 9.76 13.07 17.11
CA ALA A 273 10.55 12.05 16.44
C ALA A 273 9.85 11.51 15.17
N ALA A 274 8.54 11.27 15.25
CA ALA A 274 7.74 10.83 14.11
C ALA A 274 7.74 11.85 12.97
N LEU A 275 7.58 13.14 13.29
CA LEU A 275 7.67 14.21 12.29
C LEU A 275 9.09 14.34 11.73
N ALA A 276 10.10 14.47 12.61
CA ALA A 276 11.49 14.69 12.22
C ALA A 276 12.02 13.61 11.25
N ALA A 277 11.75 12.33 11.53
CA ALA A 277 12.16 11.22 10.68
C ALA A 277 11.45 11.17 9.31
N ASN A 278 10.33 11.89 9.17
CA ASN A 278 9.52 11.94 7.95
C ASN A 278 9.58 13.30 7.24
N LEU A 279 10.26 14.31 7.80
CA LEU A 279 10.36 15.66 7.22
C LEU A 279 10.92 15.65 5.79
N TYR A 280 11.82 14.71 5.49
CA TYR A 280 12.48 14.64 4.20
C TYR A 280 11.50 14.42 3.02
N TRP A 281 10.36 13.76 3.26
CA TRP A 281 9.32 13.57 2.22
C TRP A 281 8.08 14.41 2.50
N LEU A 282 7.78 14.69 3.77
CA LEU A 282 6.67 15.56 4.14
C LEU A 282 6.86 16.98 3.59
N ILE A 283 8.06 17.56 3.70
CA ILE A 283 8.32 18.93 3.23
C ILE A 283 8.09 19.03 1.71
N PRO A 284 8.69 18.19 0.85
CA PRO A 284 8.38 18.20 -0.58
C PRO A 284 6.90 17.99 -0.88
N ALA A 285 6.23 17.02 -0.26
CA ALA A 285 4.82 16.78 -0.50
C ALA A 285 3.93 17.98 -0.11
N LEU A 286 4.23 18.63 1.02
CA LEU A 286 3.52 19.81 1.50
C LEU A 286 3.81 21.06 0.64
N ALA A 287 5.01 21.17 0.08
CA ALA A 287 5.38 22.25 -0.82
C ALA A 287 4.68 22.18 -2.19
N HIS A 288 4.07 21.03 -2.51
CA HIS A 288 3.42 20.76 -3.80
C HIS A 288 1.97 20.28 -3.64
N LEU A 289 1.26 20.75 -2.61
CA LEU A 289 -0.15 20.38 -2.38
C LEU A 289 -1.06 20.82 -3.52
N GLU A 290 -0.69 21.87 -4.25
CA GLU A 290 -1.40 22.36 -5.43
C GLU A 290 -1.42 21.36 -6.60
N LEU A 291 -0.50 20.39 -6.60
CA LEU A 291 -0.49 19.33 -7.62
C LEU A 291 -1.52 18.24 -7.32
N ILE A 292 -2.03 18.14 -6.09
CA ILE A 292 -2.98 17.09 -5.68
C ILE A 292 -4.35 17.33 -6.30
N THR A 293 -4.87 16.32 -6.99
CA THR A 293 -6.27 16.27 -7.40
C THR A 293 -7.08 15.44 -6.40
N PRO A 294 -8.30 15.87 -6.01
CA PRO A 294 -9.16 15.04 -5.19
C PRO A 294 -9.57 13.81 -5.99
N SER A 295 -9.27 12.63 -5.45
CA SER A 295 -9.88 11.39 -5.94
C SER A 295 -10.74 10.80 -4.85
N ALA A 296 -12.01 10.60 -5.20
CA ALA A 296 -13.03 9.95 -4.39
C ALA A 296 -13.72 8.87 -5.24
N ALA A 297 -13.00 8.23 -6.16
CA ALA A 297 -13.57 7.20 -7.03
C ALA A 297 -13.46 5.81 -6.41
N VAL A 298 -12.33 5.52 -5.75
CA VAL A 298 -11.97 4.19 -5.23
C VAL A 298 -12.18 4.12 -3.73
N GLY A 299 -12.55 2.94 -3.23
CA GLY A 299 -12.66 2.65 -1.79
C GLY A 299 -13.72 3.48 -1.05
N GLN A 300 -14.73 4.02 -1.74
CA GLN A 300 -15.76 4.88 -1.16
C GLN A 300 -16.90 4.06 -0.52
N ALA A 301 -16.57 3.33 0.54
CA ALA A 301 -17.57 2.59 1.29
C ALA A 301 -18.48 3.51 2.11
N THR A 302 -19.78 3.21 2.02
CA THR A 302 -20.86 3.81 2.82
C THR A 302 -21.45 2.76 3.75
N PRO A 303 -22.42 3.08 4.63
CA PRO A 303 -22.99 2.11 5.56
C PRO A 303 -23.65 0.90 4.89
N ALA A 304 -24.03 1.01 3.61
CA ALA A 304 -24.52 -0.13 2.83
C ALA A 304 -23.47 -1.24 2.67
N TYR A 305 -22.18 -0.90 2.66
CA TYR A 305 -21.09 -1.87 2.57
C TYR A 305 -20.96 -2.73 3.83
N LEU A 306 -21.35 -2.23 5.00
CA LEU A 306 -21.39 -3.05 6.21
C LEU A 306 -22.38 -4.20 6.06
N LEU A 307 -23.58 -3.91 5.53
CA LEU A 307 -24.60 -4.91 5.27
C LEU A 307 -24.17 -5.86 4.15
N SER A 308 -23.54 -5.31 3.11
CA SER A 308 -23.06 -6.09 1.97
C SER A 308 -21.94 -7.04 2.36
N ASP A 309 -20.96 -6.57 3.14
CA ASP A 309 -19.90 -7.40 3.71
C ASP A 309 -20.51 -8.53 4.55
N LEU A 310 -21.52 -8.24 5.38
CA LEU A 310 -22.16 -9.22 6.26
C LEU A 310 -22.84 -10.36 5.48
N VAL A 311 -23.42 -10.05 4.32
CA VAL A 311 -24.04 -11.04 3.43
C VAL A 311 -23.14 -11.43 2.26
N GLU A 312 -21.87 -11.03 2.30
CA GLU A 312 -20.83 -11.37 1.32
C GLU A 312 -21.17 -11.03 -0.13
N ARG A 313 -21.80 -9.87 -0.31
CA ARG A 313 -22.18 -9.36 -1.63
C ARG A 313 -21.22 -8.27 -2.08
N VAL A 314 -20.76 -8.35 -3.33
CA VAL A 314 -20.06 -7.24 -4.00
C VAL A 314 -21.10 -6.20 -4.43
N ILE A 315 -20.94 -4.94 -4.00
CA ILE A 315 -21.74 -3.81 -4.50
C ILE A 315 -21.08 -3.21 -5.73
N ASN A 316 -19.78 -2.89 -5.61
CA ASN A 316 -19.00 -2.20 -6.62
C ASN A 316 -17.51 -2.58 -6.45
N GLU A 317 -16.95 -3.23 -7.46
CA GLU A 317 -15.56 -3.67 -7.50
C GLU A 317 -14.56 -2.51 -7.42
N VAL A 318 -14.93 -1.30 -7.86
CA VAL A 318 -14.11 -0.10 -7.70
C VAL A 318 -13.90 0.26 -6.22
N ASN A 319 -14.85 -0.11 -5.36
CA ASN A 319 -14.76 0.18 -3.93
C ASN A 319 -14.21 -0.97 -3.10
N THR A 320 -14.53 -2.22 -3.46
CA THR A 320 -14.12 -3.39 -2.67
C THR A 320 -12.91 -4.13 -3.23
N GLY A 321 -12.43 -3.74 -4.41
CA GLY A 321 -11.50 -4.52 -5.21
C GLY A 321 -12.23 -5.60 -6.03
N PRO A 322 -11.51 -6.27 -6.95
CA PRO A 322 -12.05 -7.29 -7.84
C PRO A 322 -12.30 -8.65 -7.16
N LEU A 323 -11.96 -8.79 -5.87
CA LEU A 323 -12.13 -10.03 -5.13
C LEU A 323 -13.58 -10.23 -4.68
N GLU A 324 -14.02 -11.48 -4.71
CA GLU A 324 -15.27 -11.88 -4.06
C GLU A 324 -15.18 -11.60 -2.55
N GLN A 325 -16.29 -11.14 -1.98
CA GLN A 325 -16.32 -10.74 -0.59
C GLN A 325 -16.49 -11.94 0.35
N HIS A 326 -15.40 -12.63 0.69
CA HIS A 326 -15.41 -13.72 1.67
C HIS A 326 -15.05 -13.22 3.07
N THR A 327 -16.02 -12.68 3.81
CA THR A 327 -15.78 -11.90 5.05
C THR A 327 -16.00 -12.68 6.34
N LEU A 328 -16.14 -14.01 6.31
CA LEU A 328 -16.41 -14.84 7.50
C LEU A 328 -15.44 -14.53 8.65
N TRP A 329 -14.14 -14.53 8.38
CA TRP A 329 -13.12 -14.33 9.40
C TRP A 329 -13.15 -12.91 9.98
N ARG A 330 -13.46 -11.90 9.14
CA ARG A 330 -13.69 -10.51 9.56
C ARG A 330 -14.80 -10.43 10.58
N PHE A 331 -15.99 -10.96 10.27
CA PHE A 331 -17.12 -10.89 11.20
C PHE A 331 -16.95 -11.80 12.42
N ALA A 332 -16.33 -12.97 12.27
CA ALA A 332 -15.97 -13.81 13.41
C ALA A 332 -15.06 -13.06 14.40
N ALA A 333 -14.07 -12.31 13.88
CA ALA A 333 -13.20 -11.46 14.69
C ALA A 333 -13.97 -10.29 15.33
N LEU A 334 -14.81 -9.58 14.57
CA LEU A 334 -15.61 -8.44 15.07
C LEU A 334 -16.60 -8.85 16.18
N LEU A 335 -17.34 -9.95 15.98
CA LEU A 335 -18.29 -10.47 16.97
C LEU A 335 -17.56 -10.94 18.23
N SER A 336 -16.45 -11.65 18.07
CA SER A 336 -15.60 -12.09 19.18
C SER A 336 -14.94 -10.90 19.90
N ALA A 337 -14.58 -9.84 19.18
CA ALA A 337 -14.09 -8.60 19.76
C ALA A 337 -15.17 -7.92 20.61
N GLY A 338 -16.42 -7.85 20.13
CA GLY A 338 -17.56 -7.38 20.92
C GLY A 338 -17.71 -8.14 22.24
N ALA A 339 -17.63 -9.48 22.19
CA ALA A 339 -17.65 -10.32 23.39
C ALA A 339 -16.42 -10.09 24.31
N GLY A 340 -15.25 -9.83 23.73
CA GLY A 340 -14.03 -9.42 24.43
C GLY A 340 -14.17 -8.09 25.18
N LEU A 341 -14.73 -7.06 24.53
CA LEU A 341 -15.01 -5.76 25.15
C LEU A 341 -16.02 -5.89 26.29
N LEU A 342 -17.09 -6.68 26.11
CA LEU A 342 -18.06 -6.97 27.17
C LEU A 342 -17.41 -7.68 28.36
N ALA A 343 -16.51 -8.63 28.11
CA ALA A 343 -15.77 -9.31 29.17
C ALA A 343 -14.84 -8.34 29.93
N TRP A 344 -14.15 -7.42 29.25
CA TRP A 344 -13.35 -6.40 29.91
C TRP A 344 -14.18 -5.39 30.68
N ARG A 345 -15.37 -5.01 30.18
CA ARG A 345 -16.33 -4.18 30.92
C ARG A 345 -16.74 -4.85 32.24
N ARG A 346 -17.02 -6.17 32.21
CA ARG A 346 -17.38 -6.95 33.41
C ARG A 346 -16.22 -7.14 34.39
N ALA A 347 -14.98 -7.16 33.91
CA ALA A 347 -13.77 -7.25 34.75
C ALA A 347 -13.44 -5.96 35.53
N GLY A 348 -14.20 -4.87 35.30
CA GLY A 348 -14.12 -3.65 36.09
C GLY A 348 -12.81 -2.87 35.93
N ALA A 349 -12.37 -2.21 37.01
CA ALA A 349 -11.26 -1.25 36.99
C ALA A 349 -9.94 -1.83 36.44
N SER A 350 -9.67 -3.12 36.67
CA SER A 350 -8.44 -3.79 36.24
C SER A 350 -8.26 -3.85 34.71
N ALA A 351 -9.37 -3.88 33.96
CA ALA A 351 -9.39 -3.99 32.50
C ALA A 351 -9.87 -2.70 31.80
N ARG A 352 -10.27 -1.69 32.58
CA ARG A 352 -10.85 -0.44 32.05
C ARG A 352 -9.97 0.25 31.01
N TRP A 353 -8.67 0.34 31.26
CA TRP A 353 -7.75 0.98 30.32
C TRP A 353 -7.66 0.25 28.97
N ARG A 354 -7.73 -1.09 28.98
CA ARG A 354 -7.74 -1.92 27.76
C ARG A 354 -9.04 -1.70 27.00
N LEU A 355 -10.16 -1.73 27.72
CA LEU A 355 -11.49 -1.47 27.16
C LEU A 355 -11.54 -0.10 26.47
N GLU A 356 -11.02 0.94 27.12
CA GLU A 356 -11.05 2.31 26.59
C GLU A 356 -10.31 2.45 25.26
N ILE A 357 -9.06 1.99 25.18
CA ILE A 357 -8.30 2.07 23.92
C ILE A 357 -8.89 1.14 22.85
N ALA A 358 -9.30 -0.07 23.24
CA ALA A 358 -9.81 -1.06 22.31
C ALA A 358 -11.12 -0.63 21.67
N ALA A 359 -12.09 -0.20 22.47
CA ALA A 359 -13.39 0.25 22.00
C ALA A 359 -13.27 1.52 21.15
N LEU A 360 -12.44 2.48 21.58
CA LEU A 360 -12.24 3.74 20.87
C LEU A 360 -11.61 3.51 19.49
N ALA A 361 -10.54 2.74 19.41
CA ALA A 361 -9.88 2.47 18.14
C ALA A 361 -10.74 1.59 17.21
N LEU A 362 -11.44 0.58 17.75
CA LEU A 362 -12.35 -0.22 16.93
C LEU A 362 -13.50 0.62 16.37
N ALA A 363 -14.11 1.48 17.19
CA ALA A 363 -15.17 2.38 16.77
C ALA A 363 -14.67 3.40 15.73
N TRP A 364 -13.47 3.96 15.92
CA TRP A 364 -12.85 4.89 14.98
C TRP A 364 -12.56 4.23 13.63
N LEU A 365 -11.96 3.03 13.63
CA LEU A 365 -11.64 2.31 12.40
C LEU A 365 -12.90 1.84 11.68
N GLY A 366 -13.93 1.40 12.41
CA GLY A 366 -15.24 1.09 11.83
C GLY A 366 -15.93 2.33 11.23
N PHE A 367 -15.80 3.48 11.89
CA PHE A 367 -16.26 4.76 11.36
C PHE A 367 -15.53 5.13 10.06
N LEU A 368 -14.20 5.11 10.06
CA LEU A 368 -13.43 5.36 8.84
C LEU A 368 -13.83 4.40 7.72
N THR A 369 -13.99 3.11 8.01
CA THR A 369 -14.32 2.08 7.02
C THR A 369 -15.66 2.30 6.33
N TYR A 370 -16.72 2.54 7.11
CA TYR A 370 -18.09 2.51 6.57
C TYR A 370 -18.78 3.88 6.51
N PHE A 371 -18.20 4.91 7.13
CA PHE A 371 -18.76 6.26 7.18
C PHE A 371 -17.77 7.32 6.69
N GLY A 372 -16.49 6.99 6.50
CA GLY A 372 -15.46 7.94 6.06
C GLY A 372 -15.79 8.62 4.74
N ALA A 373 -16.44 7.93 3.80
CA ALA A 373 -16.79 8.48 2.49
C ALA A 373 -17.85 9.60 2.58
N LEU A 374 -18.61 9.63 3.68
CA LEU A 374 -19.64 10.63 3.93
C LEU A 374 -19.08 11.94 4.53
N VAL A 375 -17.80 11.94 4.92
CA VAL A 375 -17.16 13.10 5.55
C VAL A 375 -16.22 13.77 4.55
N PRO A 376 -16.43 15.07 4.23
CA PRO A 376 -15.53 15.83 3.38
C PRO A 376 -14.08 15.74 3.86
N GLY A 377 -13.16 15.44 2.94
CA GLY A 377 -11.74 15.26 3.21
C GLY A 377 -11.34 13.84 3.63
N LEU A 378 -12.23 13.08 4.28
CA LEU A 378 -11.95 11.66 4.59
C LEU A 378 -12.18 10.74 3.38
N SER A 379 -12.99 11.14 2.40
CA SER A 379 -13.15 10.39 1.14
C SER A 379 -11.82 10.19 0.38
N ALA A 380 -10.91 11.16 0.44
CA ALA A 380 -9.57 11.06 -0.14
C ALA A 380 -8.70 9.96 0.50
N THR A 381 -9.14 9.41 1.63
CA THR A 381 -8.45 8.32 2.34
C THR A 381 -8.92 6.93 1.90
N GLU A 382 -9.73 6.80 0.84
CA GLU A 382 -10.33 5.52 0.39
C GLU A 382 -10.90 4.69 1.56
N PRO A 383 -11.87 5.24 2.30
CA PRO A 383 -12.49 4.67 3.50
C PRO A 383 -12.46 3.13 3.64
N TYR A 384 -12.85 2.38 2.61
CA TYR A 384 -12.97 0.92 2.69
C TYR A 384 -11.67 0.19 3.06
N ARG A 385 -10.48 0.70 2.69
CA ARG A 385 -9.21 0.05 3.05
C ARG A 385 -8.98 -0.02 4.56
N PHE A 386 -9.61 0.87 5.34
CA PHE A 386 -9.57 0.80 6.80
C PHE A 386 -10.24 -0.45 7.40
N ALA A 387 -10.92 -1.26 6.58
CA ALA A 387 -11.36 -2.60 6.96
C ALA A 387 -10.20 -3.47 7.46
N ILE A 388 -8.99 -3.32 6.89
CA ILE A 388 -7.80 -4.06 7.30
C ILE A 388 -7.42 -3.74 8.75
N PRO A 389 -7.04 -2.50 9.12
CA PRO A 389 -6.67 -2.21 10.51
C PRO A 389 -7.84 -2.42 11.47
N MET A 390 -9.09 -2.21 11.05
CA MET A 390 -10.28 -2.54 11.85
C MET A 390 -10.29 -4.03 12.22
N THR A 391 -10.17 -4.91 11.23
CA THR A 391 -10.25 -6.36 11.41
C THR A 391 -9.03 -6.91 12.15
N LEU A 392 -7.82 -6.43 11.85
CA LEU A 392 -6.61 -6.80 12.60
C LEU A 392 -6.72 -6.38 14.08
N TRP A 393 -7.24 -5.19 14.36
CA TRP A 393 -7.47 -4.75 15.74
C TRP A 393 -8.54 -5.57 16.44
N ALA A 394 -9.63 -5.90 15.74
CA ALA A 394 -10.66 -6.81 16.24
C ALA A 394 -10.06 -8.18 16.63
N GLY A 395 -9.13 -8.71 15.83
CA GLY A 395 -8.39 -9.94 16.15
C GLY A 395 -7.65 -9.87 17.50
N VAL A 396 -6.99 -8.74 17.79
CA VAL A 396 -6.30 -8.52 19.09
C VAL A 396 -7.30 -8.51 20.27
N ILE A 397 -8.46 -7.87 20.09
CA ILE A 397 -9.51 -7.76 21.11
C ILE A 397 -10.22 -9.11 21.34
N ALA A 398 -10.47 -9.85 20.27
CA ALA A 398 -11.14 -11.14 20.27
C ALA A 398 -10.33 -12.23 20.98
N ALA A 399 -9.00 -12.20 20.80
CA ALA A 399 -8.09 -13.25 21.23
C ALA A 399 -8.23 -13.70 22.71
N PRO A 400 -8.29 -12.82 23.73
CA PRO A 400 -8.44 -13.26 25.12
C PRO A 400 -9.80 -13.88 25.43
N TRP A 401 -10.86 -13.52 24.69
CA TRP A 401 -12.16 -14.17 24.85
C TRP A 401 -12.14 -15.55 24.19
N LEU A 402 -11.68 -15.64 22.93
CA LEU A 402 -11.55 -16.90 22.20
C LEU A 402 -10.64 -17.90 22.91
N ALA A 403 -9.47 -17.47 23.38
CA ALA A 403 -8.53 -18.31 24.12
C ALA A 403 -9.16 -18.94 25.39
N ARG A 404 -10.11 -18.24 26.03
CA ARG A 404 -10.87 -18.80 27.15
C ARG A 404 -11.93 -19.78 26.67
N GLN A 405 -12.76 -19.40 25.70
CA GLN A 405 -13.87 -20.24 25.25
C GLN A 405 -13.42 -21.53 24.57
N LEU A 406 -12.33 -21.47 23.80
CA LEU A 406 -11.73 -22.62 23.11
C LEU A 406 -10.81 -23.44 24.02
N SER A 407 -10.72 -23.10 25.31
CA SER A 407 -9.91 -23.87 26.24
C SER A 407 -10.53 -25.26 26.50
N PRO A 408 -9.72 -26.33 26.65
CA PRO A 408 -10.25 -27.66 26.97
C PRO A 408 -11.06 -27.70 28.26
N SER A 409 -10.80 -26.81 29.21
CA SER A 409 -11.59 -26.64 30.43
C SER A 409 -12.99 -26.10 30.13
N SER A 410 -13.09 -25.05 29.31
CA SER A 410 -14.39 -24.44 28.96
C SER A 410 -15.24 -25.39 28.12
N LEU A 411 -14.64 -26.07 27.14
CA LEU A 411 -15.33 -27.06 26.32
C LEU A 411 -15.83 -28.25 27.16
N ARG A 412 -15.06 -28.69 28.17
CA ARG A 412 -15.49 -29.73 29.11
C ARG A 412 -16.49 -29.23 30.16
N ALA A 413 -16.49 -27.95 30.51
CA ALA A 413 -17.47 -27.38 31.42
C ALA A 413 -18.82 -27.12 30.73
N ALA A 414 -18.84 -26.98 29.40
CA ALA A 414 -20.08 -26.83 28.64
C ALA A 414 -20.99 -28.06 28.85
N GLY A 415 -22.27 -27.81 29.14
CA GLY A 415 -23.30 -28.85 29.21
C GLY A 415 -23.48 -29.59 27.89
N ARG A 416 -24.11 -30.77 27.91
CA ARG A 416 -24.30 -31.61 26.73
C ARG A 416 -24.97 -30.85 25.57
N GLU A 417 -26.02 -30.10 25.87
CA GLU A 417 -26.77 -29.30 24.89
C GLU A 417 -25.89 -28.24 24.24
N ALA A 418 -25.13 -27.48 25.02
CA ALA A 418 -24.20 -26.48 24.51
C ALA A 418 -23.13 -27.11 23.60
N ARG A 419 -22.64 -28.30 23.92
CA ARG A 419 -21.69 -29.02 23.04
C ARG A 419 -22.34 -29.47 21.73
N VAL A 420 -23.58 -29.95 21.76
CA VAL A 420 -24.33 -30.30 20.55
C VAL A 420 -24.51 -29.08 19.66
N VAL A 421 -24.90 -27.94 20.23
CA VAL A 421 -25.03 -26.67 19.50
C VAL A 421 -23.69 -26.23 18.92
N LEU A 422 -22.60 -26.29 19.70
CA LEU A 422 -21.26 -25.94 19.20
C LEU A 422 -20.80 -26.86 18.06
N LEU A 423 -21.09 -28.16 18.13
CA LEU A 423 -20.79 -29.11 17.05
C LEU A 423 -21.63 -28.83 15.80
N ALA A 424 -22.91 -28.49 15.96
CA ALA A 424 -23.77 -28.11 14.85
C ALA A 424 -23.27 -26.82 14.18
N ILE A 425 -22.91 -25.80 14.96
CA ILE A 425 -22.31 -24.56 14.45
C ILE A 425 -20.99 -24.87 13.74
N ALA A 426 -20.12 -25.69 14.32
CA ALA A 426 -18.85 -26.08 13.70
C ALA A 426 -19.06 -26.84 12.38
N ALA A 427 -20.07 -27.70 12.29
CA ALA A 427 -20.41 -28.42 11.06
C ALA A 427 -21.00 -27.50 9.98
N LEU A 428 -21.81 -26.50 10.34
CA LEU A 428 -22.32 -25.50 9.40
C LEU A 428 -21.20 -24.58 8.92
N LEU A 429 -20.32 -24.15 9.83
CA LEU A 429 -19.18 -23.30 9.51
C LEU A 429 -18.09 -24.05 8.74
N SER A 430 -17.95 -25.37 8.88
CA SER A 430 -16.90 -26.11 8.17
C SER A 430 -17.12 -26.10 6.66
N ALA A 431 -18.37 -26.20 6.19
CA ALA A 431 -18.69 -26.05 4.78
C ALA A 431 -18.32 -24.65 4.26
N ARG A 432 -18.60 -23.61 5.07
CA ARG A 432 -18.24 -22.23 4.74
C ARG A 432 -16.74 -22.00 4.72
N VAL A 433 -16.03 -22.46 5.74
CA VAL A 433 -14.57 -22.40 5.82
C VAL A 433 -13.93 -23.17 4.67
N ALA A 434 -14.45 -24.34 4.31
CA ALA A 434 -13.98 -25.08 3.15
C ALA A 434 -14.17 -24.28 1.86
N HIS A 435 -15.32 -23.64 1.67
CA HIS A 435 -15.58 -22.78 0.52
C HIS A 435 -14.55 -21.63 0.41
N GLU A 436 -14.31 -20.90 1.51
CA GLU A 436 -13.31 -19.82 1.51
C GLU A 436 -11.89 -20.33 1.29
N LEU A 437 -11.52 -21.45 1.91
CA LEU A 437 -10.22 -22.06 1.69
C LEU A 437 -10.04 -22.51 0.23
N LEU A 438 -11.08 -23.02 -0.42
CA LEU A 438 -11.03 -23.40 -1.84
C LEU A 438 -11.00 -22.19 -2.77
N TYR A 439 -11.60 -21.06 -2.37
CA TYR A 439 -11.50 -19.81 -3.12
C TYR A 439 -10.05 -19.30 -3.17
N TYR A 440 -9.39 -19.25 -2.01
CA TYR A 440 -8.01 -18.78 -1.88
C TYR A 440 -6.95 -19.85 -2.22
N LEU A 441 -7.29 -21.13 -2.11
CA LEU A 441 -6.39 -22.25 -2.42
C LEU A 441 -7.05 -23.16 -3.48
N PRO A 442 -7.29 -22.66 -4.71
CA PRO A 442 -8.02 -23.40 -5.73
C PRO A 442 -7.34 -24.71 -6.13
N GLU A 443 -6.04 -24.87 -5.92
CA GLU A 443 -5.29 -26.12 -6.10
C GLU A 443 -5.74 -27.24 -5.15
N LEU A 444 -6.43 -26.91 -4.06
CA LEU A 444 -7.06 -27.91 -3.19
C LEU A 444 -8.37 -28.47 -3.79
N ALA A 445 -8.96 -27.79 -4.78
CA ALA A 445 -10.12 -28.29 -5.50
C ALA A 445 -9.70 -29.33 -6.56
N ARG A 446 -10.37 -30.48 -6.60
CA ARG A 446 -10.11 -31.54 -7.60
C ARG A 446 -10.49 -31.14 -9.04
N VAL A 447 -11.30 -30.10 -9.21
CA VAL A 447 -11.76 -29.62 -10.51
C VAL A 447 -11.47 -28.13 -10.58
N GLN A 448 -10.37 -27.76 -11.23
CA GLN A 448 -10.16 -26.39 -11.65
C GLN A 448 -11.02 -26.13 -12.87
N ARG A 449 -11.91 -25.14 -12.79
CA ARG A 449 -12.65 -24.68 -13.97
C ARG A 449 -11.64 -23.96 -14.85
N ALA A 450 -11.44 -24.45 -16.08
CA ALA A 450 -10.72 -23.69 -17.08
C ALA A 450 -11.50 -22.39 -17.34
N PRO A 451 -10.85 -21.22 -17.38
CA PRO A 451 -11.51 -19.97 -17.75
C PRO A 451 -12.15 -20.14 -19.14
N ALA A 452 -13.36 -19.63 -19.31
CA ALA A 452 -14.03 -19.67 -20.61
C ALA A 452 -13.25 -18.82 -21.64
N PRO A 453 -13.36 -19.10 -22.95
CA PRO A 453 -12.74 -18.26 -23.97
C PRO A 453 -13.20 -16.80 -23.84
N GLY A 454 -12.24 -15.88 -23.66
CA GLY A 454 -12.51 -14.45 -23.46
C GLY A 454 -12.75 -14.03 -22.00
N GLU A 455 -12.85 -14.99 -21.08
CA GLU A 455 -12.84 -14.74 -19.64
C GLU A 455 -11.40 -14.39 -19.25
N ARG A 456 -11.21 -13.20 -18.64
CA ARG A 456 -9.87 -12.80 -18.19
C ARG A 456 -9.39 -13.82 -17.15
N PRO A 457 -8.11 -14.24 -17.19
CA PRO A 457 -7.56 -15.02 -16.09
C PRO A 457 -7.82 -14.24 -14.81
N ASP A 458 -8.42 -14.90 -13.82
CA ASP A 458 -8.76 -14.27 -12.57
C ASP A 458 -7.48 -14.01 -11.76
N ILE A 459 -6.88 -12.85 -12.02
CA ILE A 459 -5.70 -12.35 -11.29
C ILE A 459 -6.06 -12.18 -9.79
N GLY A 460 -7.36 -12.07 -9.47
CA GLY A 460 -7.87 -11.87 -8.13
C GLY A 460 -7.97 -13.14 -7.28
N SER A 461 -8.46 -14.26 -7.82
CA SER A 461 -8.61 -15.49 -7.01
C SER A 461 -7.31 -16.23 -6.73
N SER A 462 -6.23 -15.96 -7.49
CA SER A 462 -4.96 -16.59 -7.21
C SER A 462 -4.32 -15.94 -5.99
N PHE A 463 -4.21 -16.71 -4.91
CA PHE A 463 -3.52 -16.30 -3.68
C PHE A 463 -2.00 -16.19 -3.85
N ARG A 464 -1.51 -16.15 -5.08
CA ARG A 464 -0.11 -16.32 -5.42
C ARG A 464 0.35 -15.13 -6.24
N ALA A 465 1.39 -14.47 -5.75
CA ALA A 465 2.11 -13.48 -6.49
C ALA A 465 2.68 -14.12 -7.77
N GLN A 466 2.57 -13.37 -8.86
CA GLN A 466 3.00 -13.79 -10.18
C GLN A 466 4.18 -12.93 -10.62
N GLU A 467 4.98 -13.45 -11.53
CA GLU A 467 5.96 -12.64 -12.26
C GLU A 467 5.25 -11.71 -13.24
N VAL A 468 5.98 -10.74 -13.78
CA VAL A 468 5.52 -9.96 -14.92
C VAL A 468 5.03 -10.88 -16.03
N SER A 469 3.85 -10.55 -16.57
CA SER A 469 3.23 -11.25 -17.69
C SER A 469 4.19 -11.37 -18.87
N ILE A 470 4.25 -12.55 -19.49
CA ILE A 470 5.09 -12.78 -20.67
C ILE A 470 4.62 -11.93 -21.86
N GLU A 471 3.32 -11.66 -21.94
CA GLU A 471 2.69 -10.80 -22.94
C GLU A 471 3.24 -9.36 -22.86
N PHE A 472 3.50 -8.85 -21.66
CA PHE A 472 4.09 -7.52 -21.49
C PHE A 472 5.49 -7.44 -22.13
N ARG A 473 6.30 -8.49 -21.94
CA ARG A 473 7.64 -8.58 -22.55
C ARG A 473 7.59 -8.63 -24.07
N TYR A 474 6.62 -9.35 -24.63
CA TYR A 474 6.40 -9.38 -26.08
C TYR A 474 6.02 -8.00 -26.62
N VAL A 475 5.17 -7.26 -25.91
CA VAL A 475 4.80 -5.89 -26.28
C VAL A 475 6.03 -4.96 -26.24
N ALA A 476 6.81 -4.98 -25.15
CA ALA A 476 8.04 -4.18 -25.06
C ALA A 476 9.00 -4.48 -26.21
N THR A 477 9.30 -5.78 -26.42
CA THR A 477 10.20 -6.21 -27.50
C THR A 477 9.70 -5.75 -28.86
N HIS A 478 8.40 -5.90 -29.13
CA HIS A 478 7.81 -5.43 -30.40
C HIS A 478 7.98 -3.92 -30.60
N LEU A 479 7.72 -3.13 -29.56
CA LEU A 479 7.85 -1.67 -29.64
C LEU A 479 9.31 -1.24 -29.79
N GLU A 480 10.26 -1.84 -29.09
CA GLU A 480 11.69 -1.50 -29.26
C GLU A 480 12.18 -1.74 -30.70
N HIS A 481 11.65 -2.74 -31.39
CA HIS A 481 12.00 -3.03 -32.78
C HIS A 481 11.26 -2.14 -33.79
N THR A 482 10.07 -1.65 -33.45
CA THR A 482 9.19 -0.94 -34.41
C THR A 482 9.14 0.58 -34.18
N ALA A 483 9.27 1.02 -32.94
CA ALA A 483 9.39 2.42 -32.55
C ALA A 483 10.79 2.91 -32.90
N THR A 484 10.96 3.28 -34.16
CA THR A 484 12.20 3.89 -34.65
C THR A 484 12.27 5.35 -34.18
N PRO A 485 13.43 5.80 -33.67
CA PRO A 485 13.69 7.23 -33.47
C PRO A 485 13.42 7.99 -34.77
N VAL A 486 12.85 9.20 -34.66
CA VAL A 486 12.55 10.06 -35.83
C VAL A 486 13.84 10.51 -36.53
N GLY A 487 14.97 10.49 -35.81
CA GLY A 487 16.32 10.69 -36.31
C GLY A 487 17.38 10.26 -35.30
N PRO A 488 18.67 10.28 -35.65
CA PRO A 488 19.76 9.92 -34.74
C PRO A 488 19.75 10.79 -33.48
N GLY A 489 19.56 10.18 -32.31
CA GLY A 489 19.56 10.86 -31.01
C GLY A 489 18.27 11.62 -30.65
N GLU A 490 17.23 11.57 -31.50
CA GLU A 490 15.93 12.16 -31.19
C GLU A 490 15.04 11.22 -30.37
N ALA A 491 14.27 11.79 -29.45
CA ALA A 491 13.28 11.03 -28.69
C ALA A 491 12.20 10.47 -29.64
N PRO A 492 11.81 9.19 -29.50
CA PRO A 492 10.68 8.65 -30.24
C PRO A 492 9.40 9.38 -29.82
N GLY A 493 8.35 9.34 -30.64
CA GLY A 493 7.03 9.81 -30.18
C GLY A 493 6.47 8.94 -29.07
N ARG A 494 5.44 9.44 -28.38
CA ARG A 494 4.92 8.80 -27.16
C ARG A 494 4.01 7.61 -27.47
N VAL A 495 3.94 6.68 -26.54
CA VAL A 495 3.04 5.52 -26.60
C VAL A 495 1.88 5.73 -25.63
N LEU A 496 0.66 5.82 -26.15
CA LEU A 496 -0.56 5.83 -25.36
C LEU A 496 -0.94 4.39 -25.01
N VAL A 497 -1.07 4.06 -23.72
CA VAL A 497 -1.34 2.69 -23.27
C VAL A 497 -2.61 2.63 -22.42
N GLN A 498 -3.57 1.80 -22.82
CA GLN A 498 -4.85 1.66 -22.14
C GLN A 498 -4.77 0.97 -20.78
N TRP A 499 -4.04 -0.13 -20.70
CA TRP A 499 -3.96 -0.94 -19.49
C TRP A 499 -2.78 -0.50 -18.64
N TRP A 500 -3.07 0.05 -17.46
CA TRP A 500 -2.05 0.70 -16.66
C TRP A 500 -0.87 -0.18 -16.26
N PRO A 501 -1.02 -1.47 -15.87
CA PRO A 501 0.12 -2.29 -15.49
C PRO A 501 1.10 -2.48 -16.65
N LEU A 502 0.58 -2.60 -17.89
CA LEU A 502 1.41 -2.65 -19.09
C LEU A 502 2.10 -1.30 -19.33
N ALA A 503 1.41 -0.19 -19.11
CA ALA A 503 1.97 1.15 -19.26
C ALA A 503 3.13 1.39 -18.28
N GLU A 504 2.96 1.03 -17.00
CA GLU A 504 4.02 1.11 -15.99
C GLU A 504 5.17 0.18 -16.33
N TYR A 505 4.86 -1.05 -16.77
CA TYR A 505 5.86 -1.99 -17.25
C TYR A 505 6.72 -1.39 -18.37
N LEU A 506 6.09 -0.84 -19.40
CA LEU A 506 6.80 -0.22 -20.52
C LEU A 506 7.64 0.98 -20.08
N ALA A 507 7.15 1.77 -19.12
CA ALA A 507 7.86 2.94 -18.62
C ALA A 507 9.18 2.60 -17.91
N TRP A 508 9.26 1.48 -17.17
CA TRP A 508 10.50 1.06 -16.52
C TRP A 508 11.36 0.10 -17.34
N SER A 509 10.76 -0.64 -18.29
CA SER A 509 11.47 -1.66 -19.08
C SER A 509 11.98 -1.17 -20.44
N THR A 510 11.56 0.00 -20.90
CA THR A 510 11.93 0.56 -22.21
C THR A 510 12.30 2.04 -22.08
N GLU A 511 12.96 2.59 -23.10
CA GLU A 511 13.27 4.03 -23.20
C GLU A 511 12.13 4.84 -23.87
N LEU A 512 10.94 4.23 -24.03
CA LEU A 512 9.82 4.85 -24.72
C LEU A 512 9.07 5.80 -23.79
N PRO A 513 8.77 7.04 -24.22
CA PRO A 513 7.88 7.92 -23.47
C PRO A 513 6.45 7.38 -23.46
N ILE A 514 5.86 7.20 -22.27
CA ILE A 514 4.54 6.60 -22.07
C ILE A 514 3.53 7.66 -21.62
N ILE A 515 2.39 7.71 -22.31
CA ILE A 515 1.17 8.35 -21.83
C ILE A 515 0.20 7.25 -21.42
N GLY A 516 -0.08 7.14 -20.14
CA GLY A 516 -0.85 6.03 -19.58
C GLY A 516 -0.50 5.84 -18.12
N GLY A 517 -0.49 4.61 -17.65
CA GLY A 517 -0.16 4.31 -16.27
C GLY A 517 -1.35 4.46 -15.35
N PHE A 518 -1.08 4.36 -14.05
CA PHE A 518 -2.12 4.23 -13.02
C PHE A 518 -3.13 5.39 -13.13
N PRO A 519 -4.43 5.11 -13.33
CA PRO A 519 -5.42 6.15 -13.61
C PRO A 519 -5.77 7.00 -12.39
N ASP A 520 -5.48 6.52 -11.17
CA ASP A 520 -5.77 7.21 -9.90
C ASP A 520 -4.47 7.73 -9.25
N ARG A 521 -3.66 8.45 -10.02
CA ARG A 521 -2.39 9.06 -9.55
C ARG A 521 -2.60 10.28 -8.64
N ARG A 522 -3.80 10.86 -8.65
CA ARG A 522 -4.22 11.99 -7.79
C ARG A 522 -3.37 13.22 -7.96
N LEU A 523 -2.94 13.44 -9.19
CA LEU A 523 -2.11 14.56 -9.57
C LEU A 523 -2.66 15.22 -10.83
N VAL A 524 -2.48 16.53 -10.96
CA VAL A 524 -2.95 17.32 -12.13
C VAL A 524 -2.49 16.73 -13.48
N PHE A 525 -1.35 16.04 -13.51
CA PHE A 525 -0.78 15.37 -14.69
C PHE A 525 -1.59 14.17 -15.18
N GLU A 526 -2.42 13.55 -14.32
CA GLU A 526 -3.23 12.36 -14.68
C GLU A 526 -4.22 12.66 -15.81
N THR A 527 -4.60 13.93 -15.96
CA THR A 527 -5.49 14.39 -17.05
C THR A 527 -4.92 14.12 -18.44
N SER A 528 -3.59 14.03 -18.59
CA SER A 528 -2.94 13.67 -19.84
C SER A 528 -3.16 12.19 -20.22
N ASN A 529 -3.47 11.32 -19.27
CA ASN A 529 -3.87 9.95 -19.55
C ASN A 529 -5.31 9.91 -20.07
N LEU A 530 -5.49 9.58 -21.35
CA LEU A 530 -6.82 9.50 -21.99
C LEU A 530 -7.79 8.56 -21.26
N TYR A 531 -7.27 7.56 -20.56
CA TYR A 531 -8.05 6.52 -19.90
C TYR A 531 -8.34 6.81 -18.42
N HIS A 532 -7.89 7.94 -17.88
CA HIS A 532 -8.12 8.29 -16.48
C HIS A 532 -9.62 8.45 -16.13
N ARG A 533 -10.44 8.90 -17.09
CA ARG A 533 -11.93 8.97 -16.96
C ARG A 533 -12.64 7.73 -17.49
N GLY A 534 -11.89 6.65 -17.75
CA GLY A 534 -12.40 5.44 -18.36
C GLY A 534 -12.91 5.64 -19.80
N PHE A 535 -13.87 4.81 -20.20
CA PHE A 535 -14.40 4.80 -21.58
C PHE A 535 -15.32 5.99 -21.90
N ALA A 536 -15.72 6.77 -20.90
CA ALA A 536 -16.63 7.89 -21.05
C ALA A 536 -15.92 9.22 -21.39
N ASP A 537 -14.58 9.24 -21.48
CA ASP A 537 -13.83 10.47 -21.76
C ASP A 537 -14.26 11.09 -23.11
N PRO A 538 -14.73 12.35 -23.13
CA PRO A 538 -15.22 12.99 -24.35
C PRO A 538 -14.13 13.14 -25.42
N ARG A 539 -12.84 13.18 -25.04
CA ARG A 539 -11.72 13.32 -25.98
C ARG A 539 -11.55 12.11 -26.90
N ARG A 540 -12.21 11.00 -26.59
CA ARG A 540 -12.22 9.79 -27.42
C ARG A 540 -13.20 9.87 -28.60
N ARG A 541 -14.00 10.93 -28.69
CA ARG A 541 -15.02 11.13 -29.74
C ARG A 541 -14.42 11.82 -30.98
N ASP A 542 -15.24 11.96 -32.01
CA ASP A 542 -14.83 12.50 -33.32
C ASP A 542 -14.31 13.94 -33.21
N GLY A 543 -13.28 14.27 -33.99
CA GLY A 543 -12.56 15.54 -33.93
C GLY A 543 -11.57 15.67 -32.76
N GLU A 544 -12.00 15.34 -31.54
CA GLU A 544 -11.22 15.52 -30.32
C GLU A 544 -10.03 14.55 -30.20
N LEU A 545 -10.20 13.30 -30.66
CA LEU A 545 -9.11 12.31 -30.59
C LEU A 545 -7.90 12.74 -31.42
N ALA A 546 -8.12 13.31 -32.62
CA ALA A 546 -7.03 13.80 -33.46
C ALA A 546 -6.25 14.93 -32.77
N ALA A 547 -6.97 15.88 -32.16
CA ALA A 547 -6.39 16.97 -31.40
C ALA A 547 -5.58 16.44 -30.20
N TYR A 548 -6.12 15.46 -29.47
CA TYR A 548 -5.43 14.82 -28.35
C TYR A 548 -4.13 14.12 -28.78
N LEU A 549 -4.18 13.27 -29.82
CA LEU A 549 -3.01 12.54 -30.32
C LEU A 549 -1.90 13.51 -30.74
N ALA A 550 -2.27 14.59 -31.44
CA ALA A 550 -1.33 15.64 -31.84
C ALA A 550 -0.78 16.43 -30.64
N ARG A 551 -1.64 16.83 -29.69
CA ARG A 551 -1.30 17.62 -28.50
C ARG A 551 -0.27 16.93 -27.62
N TYR A 552 -0.40 15.62 -27.40
CA TYR A 552 0.52 14.85 -26.55
C TYR A 552 1.62 14.12 -27.31
N ASN A 553 1.76 14.35 -28.63
CA ASN A 553 2.79 13.72 -29.46
C ASN A 553 2.71 12.19 -29.44
N ILE A 554 1.50 11.64 -29.57
CA ILE A 554 1.27 10.19 -29.55
C ILE A 554 1.61 9.60 -30.93
N HIS A 555 2.52 8.62 -30.97
CA HIS A 555 2.87 7.84 -32.16
C HIS A 555 2.25 6.45 -32.17
N TYR A 556 2.06 5.86 -31.00
CA TYR A 556 1.49 4.53 -30.87
C TYR A 556 0.34 4.53 -29.86
N VAL A 557 -0.69 3.76 -30.13
CA VAL A 557 -1.79 3.49 -29.20
C VAL A 557 -1.85 1.98 -28.96
N ILE A 558 -1.86 1.57 -27.70
CA ILE A 558 -2.01 0.16 -27.31
C ILE A 558 -3.33 0.00 -26.60
N THR A 559 -4.18 -0.85 -27.16
CA THR A 559 -5.44 -1.25 -26.55
C THR A 559 -5.34 -2.68 -26.02
N SER A 560 -6.06 -2.94 -24.94
CA SER A 560 -6.08 -4.20 -24.22
C SER A 560 -7.39 -4.94 -24.46
N PRO A 561 -7.45 -6.26 -24.23
CA PRO A 561 -8.65 -7.04 -24.52
C PRO A 561 -9.75 -6.79 -23.48
N PRO A 562 -11.04 -6.70 -23.87
CA PRO A 562 -11.52 -6.75 -25.25
C PRO A 562 -11.14 -5.47 -26.02
N PRO A 563 -10.84 -5.57 -27.32
CA PRO A 563 -10.31 -4.44 -28.09
C PRO A 563 -11.26 -3.23 -28.07
N ASP A 564 -10.71 -2.03 -27.93
CA ASP A 564 -11.48 -0.79 -27.83
C ASP A 564 -12.18 -0.48 -29.17
N PRO A 565 -13.52 -0.61 -29.29
CA PRO A 565 -14.22 -0.47 -30.56
C PRO A 565 -14.06 0.92 -31.18
N LEU A 566 -13.94 1.94 -30.32
CA LEU A 566 -13.77 3.31 -30.78
C LEU A 566 -12.40 3.48 -31.44
N MET A 567 -11.34 2.92 -30.85
CA MET A 567 -10.00 2.99 -31.47
C MET A 567 -9.96 2.22 -32.80
N HIS A 568 -10.64 1.07 -32.88
CA HIS A 568 -10.73 0.29 -34.12
C HIS A 568 -11.51 1.00 -35.23
N ALA A 569 -12.54 1.78 -34.87
CA ALA A 569 -13.33 2.55 -35.83
C ALA A 569 -12.53 3.70 -36.47
N ARG A 570 -11.47 4.18 -35.81
CA ARG A 570 -10.68 5.36 -36.23
C ARG A 570 -9.55 5.02 -37.20
N SER A 571 -9.86 4.25 -38.24
CA SER A 571 -8.92 3.91 -39.32
C SER A 571 -8.40 5.13 -40.12
N ASP A 572 -9.12 6.25 -40.02
CA ASP A 572 -8.72 7.57 -40.51
C ASP A 572 -7.50 8.14 -39.78
N LEU A 573 -7.34 7.83 -38.49
CA LEU A 573 -6.22 8.30 -37.66
C LEU A 573 -5.19 7.22 -37.34
N LEU A 574 -5.63 5.97 -37.24
CA LEU A 574 -4.89 4.85 -36.68
C LEU A 574 -4.70 3.77 -37.74
N GLU A 575 -3.46 3.34 -37.92
CA GLU A 575 -3.09 2.19 -38.72
C GLU A 575 -2.90 0.97 -37.80
N PRO A 576 -3.69 -0.10 -37.94
CA PRO A 576 -3.55 -1.28 -37.10
C PRO A 576 -2.23 -1.99 -37.39
N GLY A 577 -1.43 -2.20 -36.36
CA GLY A 577 -0.27 -3.09 -36.38
C GLY A 577 -0.67 -4.56 -36.16
N PRO A 578 0.32 -5.45 -35.97
CA PRO A 578 0.02 -6.84 -35.64
C PRO A 578 -0.68 -6.95 -34.28
N ALA A 579 -1.61 -7.90 -34.17
CA ALA A 579 -2.10 -8.34 -32.87
C ALA A 579 -0.97 -9.10 -32.15
N LEU A 580 -0.70 -8.73 -30.90
CA LEU A 580 0.37 -9.31 -30.10
C LEU A 580 -0.18 -10.39 -29.15
N PRO A 581 0.67 -11.28 -28.60
CA PRO A 581 0.28 -12.22 -27.55
C PRO A 581 -0.48 -11.52 -26.42
N GLY A 582 -1.50 -12.18 -25.87
CA GLY A 582 -2.40 -11.56 -24.91
C GLY A 582 -3.48 -10.68 -25.53
N MET A 583 -3.62 -10.67 -26.86
CA MET A 583 -4.64 -9.93 -27.61
C MET A 583 -4.50 -8.40 -27.48
N TYR A 584 -3.31 -7.90 -27.16
CA TYR A 584 -3.01 -6.47 -27.22
C TYR A 584 -2.94 -6.02 -28.68
N GLN A 585 -3.66 -4.96 -29.02
CA GLN A 585 -3.64 -4.38 -30.36
C GLN A 585 -2.83 -3.08 -30.32
N VAL A 586 -1.77 -3.05 -31.14
CA VAL A 586 -0.96 -1.86 -31.35
C VAL A 586 -1.47 -1.12 -32.59
N PHE A 587 -1.61 0.18 -32.48
CA PHE A 587 -1.93 1.07 -33.59
C PHE A 587 -0.81 2.09 -33.76
N ARG A 588 -0.47 2.39 -35.01
CA ARG A 588 0.39 3.51 -35.36
C ARG A 588 -0.48 4.71 -35.71
N VAL A 589 -0.16 5.88 -35.17
CA VAL A 589 -0.82 7.13 -35.53
C VAL A 589 -0.32 7.58 -36.91
N ARG A 590 -1.25 7.87 -37.83
CA ARG A 590 -0.92 8.23 -39.23
C ARG A 590 -0.34 9.64 -39.38
N SER A 591 -0.76 10.57 -38.52
CA SER A 591 -0.34 11.96 -38.60
C SER A 591 1.04 12.15 -37.98
N PRO A 592 1.97 12.89 -38.61
CA PRO A 592 3.23 13.24 -37.98
C PRO A 592 2.97 14.10 -36.75
N SER A 593 3.61 13.77 -35.63
CA SER A 593 3.59 14.61 -34.44
C SER A 593 4.98 15.06 -34.06
N THR A 594 5.04 16.12 -33.27
CA THR A 594 6.27 16.75 -32.81
C THR A 594 6.15 17.12 -31.35
N TYR A 595 7.28 17.26 -30.65
CA TYR A 595 7.36 17.73 -29.26
C TYR A 595 7.08 19.22 -29.09
N PHE A 596 6.82 19.97 -30.17
CA PHE A 596 6.57 21.41 -30.13
C PHE A 596 5.07 21.70 -30.33
N ALA A 597 4.48 22.48 -29.43
CA ALA A 597 3.15 23.07 -29.61
C ALA A 597 3.21 24.41 -30.35
N ALA A 598 4.32 25.12 -30.23
CA ALA A 598 4.67 26.31 -31.01
C ALA A 598 6.19 26.30 -31.26
N GLY A 599 6.59 26.67 -32.48
CA GLY A 599 7.97 26.58 -32.94
C GLY A 599 8.37 25.17 -33.40
N ARG A 600 9.67 24.94 -33.56
CA ARG A 600 10.23 23.66 -34.02
C ARG A 600 11.64 23.45 -33.47
N GLY A 601 12.10 22.21 -33.57
CA GLY A 601 13.46 21.80 -33.18
C GLY A 601 13.52 20.29 -33.03
N ARG A 602 14.52 19.83 -32.29
CA ARG A 602 14.74 18.41 -31.97
C ARG A 602 14.89 18.25 -30.47
N VAL A 603 14.47 17.11 -29.95
CA VAL A 603 14.41 16.85 -28.52
C VAL A 603 15.05 15.50 -28.21
N ARG A 604 15.80 15.45 -27.12
CA ARG A 604 16.23 14.22 -26.45
C ARG A 604 15.83 14.30 -24.99
N THR A 605 15.30 13.22 -24.46
CA THR A 605 14.89 13.12 -23.06
C THR A 605 15.79 12.14 -22.32
N ALA A 606 16.04 12.45 -21.07
CA ALA A 606 16.60 11.55 -20.08
C ALA A 606 15.91 11.84 -18.73
N LEU A 607 16.08 10.96 -17.76
CA LEU A 607 15.53 11.20 -16.43
C LEU A 607 16.06 12.53 -15.84
N GLY A 608 15.16 13.41 -15.42
CA GLY A 608 15.48 14.74 -14.90
C GLY A 608 15.92 15.76 -15.95
N ARG A 609 15.85 15.45 -17.26
CA ARG A 609 16.50 16.25 -18.30
C ARG A 609 15.79 16.20 -19.67
N VAL A 610 15.65 17.38 -20.30
CA VAL A 610 15.20 17.54 -21.69
C VAL A 610 16.24 18.40 -22.42
N ASP A 611 16.95 17.80 -23.36
CA ASP A 611 17.85 18.51 -24.27
C ASP A 611 17.10 18.92 -25.54
N VAL A 612 17.27 20.17 -25.93
CA VAL A 612 16.67 20.73 -27.14
C VAL A 612 17.76 21.32 -28.02
N TRP A 613 17.72 21.05 -29.31
CA TRP A 613 18.61 21.66 -30.30
C TRP A 613 17.86 22.00 -31.59
N ASP A 614 18.50 22.82 -32.43
CA ASP A 614 17.88 23.42 -33.61
C ASP A 614 16.55 24.13 -33.32
N ALA A 615 16.40 24.65 -32.10
CA ALA A 615 15.21 25.35 -31.67
C ALA A 615 15.00 26.62 -32.50
N VAL A 616 13.81 26.75 -33.07
CA VAL A 616 13.34 27.93 -33.81
C VAL A 616 11.95 28.28 -33.28
N PRO A 617 11.78 29.45 -32.64
CA PRO A 617 10.47 29.92 -32.19
C PRO A 617 9.48 30.03 -33.35
N ASP A 618 8.20 29.97 -33.01
CA ASP A 618 7.13 30.24 -33.96
C ASP A 618 7.29 31.66 -34.55
N PRO A 619 7.28 31.82 -35.88
CA PRO A 619 7.55 33.12 -36.50
C PRO A 619 6.42 34.14 -36.28
N GLU A 620 5.19 33.68 -36.06
CA GLU A 620 4.03 34.57 -35.87
C GLU A 620 3.92 35.03 -34.42
N ARG A 621 4.17 34.11 -33.47
CA ARG A 621 3.98 34.35 -32.04
C ARG A 621 5.28 34.70 -31.30
N GLY A 622 6.43 34.40 -31.89
CA GLY A 622 7.73 34.51 -31.22
C GLY A 622 7.88 33.55 -30.04
N GLU A 623 7.09 32.47 -29.98
CA GLU A 623 7.04 31.54 -28.85
C GLU A 623 7.64 30.18 -29.19
N LEU A 624 8.30 29.57 -28.21
CA LEU A 624 8.72 28.17 -28.26
C LEU A 624 8.01 27.43 -27.12
N ILE A 625 7.09 26.53 -27.45
CA ILE A 625 6.33 25.76 -26.45
C ILE A 625 6.60 24.28 -26.66
N LEU A 626 7.12 23.62 -25.62
CA LEU A 626 7.40 22.20 -25.59
C LEU A 626 6.24 21.45 -24.94
N LYS A 627 5.81 20.34 -25.53
CA LYS A 627 4.75 19.45 -25.04
C LYS A 627 5.22 18.57 -23.89
N PHE A 628 5.92 19.16 -22.93
CA PHE A 628 6.24 18.55 -21.64
C PHE A 628 5.58 19.37 -20.54
N HIS A 629 5.12 18.74 -19.46
CA HIS A 629 4.47 19.47 -18.39
C HIS A 629 5.48 20.29 -17.59
N TYR A 630 5.11 21.54 -17.32
CA TYR A 630 5.90 22.48 -16.56
C TYR A 630 5.88 22.15 -15.07
N MET A 631 7.04 22.31 -14.43
CA MET A 631 7.22 22.32 -12.99
C MET A 631 8.05 23.56 -12.62
N PRO A 632 7.72 24.28 -11.53
CA PRO A 632 8.46 25.48 -11.08
C PRO A 632 9.95 25.23 -10.81
N GLU A 633 10.32 24.00 -10.49
CA GLU A 633 11.69 23.61 -10.15
C GLU A 633 12.58 23.39 -11.37
N LEU A 634 12.01 23.36 -12.57
CA LEU A 634 12.79 23.18 -13.79
C LEU A 634 13.64 24.42 -14.07
N VAL A 635 14.90 24.19 -14.41
CA VAL A 635 15.88 25.21 -14.75
C VAL A 635 16.31 25.00 -16.19
N CYS A 636 16.54 26.10 -16.90
CA CYS A 636 17.07 26.09 -18.24
C CYS A 636 18.49 26.65 -18.29
N THR A 637 19.36 26.01 -19.08
CA THR A 637 20.74 26.45 -19.34
C THR A 637 21.02 26.43 -20.86
N PRO A 638 21.84 27.34 -21.42
CA PRO A 638 22.67 28.33 -20.73
C PRO A 638 21.91 29.57 -20.19
N ASP A 639 21.02 30.19 -20.97
CA ASP A 639 20.30 31.41 -20.57
C ASP A 639 18.88 31.43 -21.17
N CYS A 640 17.94 30.77 -20.50
CA CYS A 640 16.53 30.85 -20.87
C CYS A 640 15.61 30.78 -19.64
N ALA A 641 14.42 31.37 -19.73
CA ALA A 641 13.39 31.31 -18.69
C ALA A 641 12.28 30.33 -19.12
N LEU A 642 11.73 29.63 -18.13
CA LEU A 642 10.63 28.69 -18.33
C LEU A 642 9.36 29.27 -17.72
N GLU A 643 8.27 29.22 -18.47
CA GLU A 643 6.95 29.70 -18.05
C GLU A 643 5.90 28.62 -18.32
N PRO A 644 4.80 28.58 -17.53
CA PRO A 644 3.68 27.70 -17.85
C PRO A 644 2.92 28.20 -19.09
N ALA A 645 2.69 27.29 -20.05
CA ALA A 645 1.76 27.45 -21.16
C ALA A 645 0.49 26.62 -20.88
N PRO A 646 -0.69 27.25 -20.68
CA PRO A 646 -1.94 26.52 -20.47
C PRO A 646 -2.24 25.51 -21.58
N VAL A 647 -2.88 24.40 -21.22
CA VAL A 647 -3.30 23.32 -22.13
C VAL A 647 -4.80 23.13 -21.97
N ASP A 648 -5.56 23.15 -23.07
CA ASP A 648 -7.02 23.22 -23.01
C ASP A 648 -7.69 22.08 -22.22
N ASP A 649 -7.10 20.88 -22.25
CA ASP A 649 -7.68 19.67 -21.66
C ASP A 649 -6.93 19.17 -20.41
N SER A 650 -5.99 19.94 -19.89
CA SER A 650 -5.19 19.57 -18.73
C SER A 650 -5.09 20.70 -17.71
N SER A 651 -5.11 20.33 -16.44
CA SER A 651 -4.76 21.26 -15.35
C SER A 651 -3.25 21.48 -15.26
N ALA A 652 -2.43 20.59 -15.86
CA ALA A 652 -1.00 20.79 -16.00
C ALA A 652 -0.69 21.64 -17.23
N ALA A 653 0.19 22.62 -17.06
CA ALA A 653 0.66 23.46 -18.16
C ALA A 653 1.81 22.80 -18.91
N PHE A 654 1.99 23.12 -20.19
CA PHE A 654 3.20 22.82 -20.95
C PHE A 654 4.32 23.83 -20.66
N ILE A 655 5.55 23.51 -21.08
CA ILE A 655 6.70 24.38 -20.90
C ILE A 655 6.76 25.40 -22.05
N ARG A 656 6.63 26.69 -21.73
CA ARG A 656 7.02 27.78 -22.62
C ARG A 656 8.46 28.19 -22.33
N VAL A 657 9.25 28.34 -23.37
CA VAL A 657 10.65 28.75 -23.31
C VAL A 657 10.79 30.19 -23.79
N ARG A 658 11.39 31.05 -22.96
CA ARG A 658 11.69 32.46 -23.24
C ARG A 658 13.21 32.70 -23.22
N GLY A 659 13.72 33.53 -24.10
CA GLY A 659 15.11 34.01 -24.06
C GLY A 659 15.18 35.48 -24.43
N GLN A 660 16.31 36.15 -24.18
CA GLN A 660 16.54 37.54 -24.57
C GLN A 660 17.59 37.61 -25.69
N PRO A 661 17.27 38.14 -26.89
CA PRO A 661 15.95 38.53 -27.42
C PRO A 661 15.08 37.35 -27.90
N SER A 662 15.64 36.14 -27.99
CA SER A 662 14.97 34.90 -28.38
C SER A 662 15.55 33.72 -27.59
N PRO A 663 14.82 32.59 -27.44
CA PRO A 663 15.40 31.36 -26.91
C PRO A 663 16.69 30.95 -27.66
N PRO A 664 17.69 30.40 -26.96
CA PRO A 664 18.88 29.87 -27.62
C PRO A 664 18.51 28.71 -28.56
N ARG A 665 19.29 28.49 -29.63
CA ARG A 665 19.06 27.40 -30.58
C ARG A 665 19.28 26.02 -29.97
N ALA A 666 20.08 25.93 -28.91
CA ALA A 666 20.28 24.73 -28.12
C ALA A 666 20.26 25.07 -26.63
N PHE A 667 19.56 24.27 -25.85
CA PHE A 667 19.45 24.42 -24.40
C PHE A 667 19.09 23.10 -23.74
N THR A 668 19.32 23.05 -22.44
CA THR A 668 18.92 21.93 -21.59
C THR A 668 17.97 22.45 -20.52
N ILE A 669 16.83 21.78 -20.41
CA ILE A 669 15.94 21.89 -19.27
C ILE A 669 16.27 20.75 -18.33
N ALA A 670 16.53 21.04 -17.06
CA ALA A 670 16.82 20.04 -16.05
C ALA A 670 16.04 20.33 -14.77
N ASP A 671 15.84 19.32 -13.94
CA ASP A 671 15.45 19.54 -12.55
C ASP A 671 16.48 20.45 -11.87
N GLY A 672 16.05 21.58 -11.30
CA GLY A 672 16.93 22.57 -10.68
C GLY A 672 17.75 22.04 -9.50
N GLY A 673 17.40 20.85 -8.97
CA GLY A 673 18.24 20.13 -8.02
C GLY A 673 19.47 19.45 -8.66
N ALA A 674 19.47 19.21 -9.97
CA ALA A 674 20.53 18.55 -10.72
C ALA A 674 21.72 19.48 -11.07
N VAL A 675 21.57 20.79 -10.89
CA VAL A 675 22.62 21.78 -11.15
C VAL A 675 23.49 21.99 -9.90
N LEU A 676 24.08 20.90 -9.39
CA LEU A 676 25.22 20.94 -8.50
C LEU A 676 26.24 19.89 -8.96
N GLU A 677 26.78 20.07 -10.17
CA GLU A 677 28.10 19.53 -10.50
C GLU A 677 29.15 20.65 -10.48
N PRO A 678 30.39 20.34 -10.08
CA PRO A 678 31.38 21.30 -9.66
C PRO A 678 31.76 22.19 -10.83
N ARG A 679 31.87 23.50 -10.59
CA ARG A 679 32.62 24.39 -11.48
C ARG A 679 33.93 23.70 -11.81
N ALA A 680 34.13 23.35 -13.08
CA ALA A 680 35.42 22.92 -13.57
C ALA A 680 36.44 23.99 -13.16
N SER A 681 37.35 23.62 -12.26
CA SER A 681 38.53 24.43 -11.98
C SER A 681 39.54 24.14 -13.08
N GLY A 682 39.74 25.12 -13.97
CA GLY A 682 40.79 25.11 -14.99
C GLY A 682 40.23 25.28 -16.39
#